data_AF-A0A543G5Q7-F1
#
_entry.id   AF-A0A543G5Q7-F1
#
_cell.length_a   1.000
_cell.length_b   1.000
_cell.length_c   1.000
_cell.angle_alpha   90.00
_cell.angle_beta   90.00
_cell.angle_gamma   90.00
#
_symmetry.space_group_name_H-M   'P 1'
#
loop_
_entity.id
_entity.type
_entity.pdbx_description
1 polymer ?
#
loop_
_entity_poly.entity_id
_entity_poly.type
_entity_poly.pdbx_seq_one_letter_code
_entity_poly.pdbx_strand_id
1 'polypeptide(L)'
;MKKIYTTLVLLCAVAFANGQVVSIPDINFKLKLLSANTTTNQIAKDLNGNWTVIDTNNDNLIQQSEANNVSSLDLRLSSIQNITGIKSFINLISIDLSNYHPEITSGQFDLFNFLTDYTQILDFGNMTHLENIVTEGSVNKININGCSNLKKFIVTDYSEGGYSLGVTIEYNITDLQNLEEINLINGGNIDFSQLTHLKKLFIISKPIVNLTNLSLLEEIYLSTGPNSNDFIYGPIEVSLTLPIVKTSLKRATIDVATISSLNFNDFINLEYLDLYASTNYQNPAPYGNLTNLSLTNCNKLKTLNISRSNLTIFNYNLPLLENLDCSKSKIKEIDLNNCPLLNTLNCSNSDLKLLKLANTSLENQITFLPNTKLNFICADSIQVPSLQYQVNLASLENQITVSADCNLAQSFITIDIADINFKNKLIALGVDTNNDLKIQKNEALSLTSLNLSNSEITDLTGIEYFTHLTSLDCSSNTISYLNLASLTELNHLNFSNNSCVFIDLSKLINLQTINASNNQLRQIYFNNNVSETSFDFSGNSKLHTIITDLNQFAYFTGLYPSAQISNIGNFVDEYLPYMMTYLSNALNTLTMQRNVIYGPSYFGGGDRHLQETRGLERYTNLESFSTNSMGGNHVYYGITPISCIESFIHLESLSVIQSPLLPINFQLFSNLKNLTLSTDIPNLETIDLNSNLKLEQVYLGVGNKIFLNNGINENLSFLENYNHTVINESGNVYLCVDDFQTTTFHAQYPSANINSYCSFTPGGNYNTISGNALYDNETNGCDTNDAPFEFLRVNMSDGTNSGSTFTNFEGDYAFFMNNGTFTLTPQLENPTYFNVSPATTQIAFANNNNNTASQDFCITPNGTHNDLEVVLAQVTPARPGFDAEYRLIYKNKGNQPLSGAVSVTFDDAKSDFVNASITPTSNTTGSLSWNYSNLLPFENRSIAFTLNVNTPTETPAVNNGDILAFNAQITPLTGDEVPADNVFVYNQTVVGSFDPNDIYCLEGGSLDPSMIGNYLHYNVRFENTGTAAAENIVVATTINPAEYDLSSLQVMNASHNVYTRLNGNLVEFIFENIQLAGSPSGGHGHVLFKMKSNPNVQTTGHVTSNANIFFDYNFPVATNDATTVFETLRTNDNDAITVQIYPNPTKDQLHIQSQEAIKKLEWYDIGGRILESISVDAKEVHQDLSQRASGIYFVKLKTEKGSKTLKIIKE
;
A
#
# COMPACT_ATOMS: atom_id res chain seq x y z
N MET A 1 53.65 19.38 -59.95
CA MET A 1 53.59 20.06 -58.64
C MET A 1 52.16 20.17 -58.08
N LYS A 2 51.15 20.68 -58.81
CA LYS A 2 49.77 20.81 -58.28
C LYS A 2 49.06 19.50 -57.88
N LYS A 3 49.36 18.36 -58.49
CA LYS A 3 48.78 17.04 -58.14
C LYS A 3 49.40 16.38 -56.89
N ILE A 4 50.48 16.93 -56.34
CA ILE A 4 51.07 16.42 -55.08
C ILE A 4 50.47 17.18 -53.89
N TYR A 5 50.18 18.48 -54.03
CA TYR A 5 49.54 19.27 -52.98
C TYR A 5 48.08 18.90 -52.73
N THR A 6 47.30 18.53 -53.74
CA THR A 6 45.92 18.07 -53.52
C THR A 6 45.86 16.71 -52.85
N THR A 7 46.75 15.78 -53.17
CA THR A 7 46.82 14.50 -52.47
C THR A 7 47.36 14.65 -51.05
N LEU A 8 48.28 15.62 -50.81
CA LEU A 8 48.79 15.92 -49.47
C LEU A 8 47.77 16.66 -48.60
N VAL A 9 46.96 17.56 -49.17
CA VAL A 9 45.87 18.26 -48.46
C VAL A 9 44.68 17.33 -48.20
N LEU A 10 44.39 16.38 -49.11
CA LEU A 10 43.39 15.34 -48.87
C LEU A 10 43.88 14.29 -47.86
N LEU A 11 45.18 13.96 -47.84
CA LEU A 11 45.77 13.14 -46.77
C LEU A 11 45.75 13.84 -45.42
N CYS A 12 45.98 15.16 -45.38
CA CYS A 12 45.89 15.95 -44.15
C CYS A 12 44.43 16.10 -43.68
N ALA A 13 43.46 16.30 -44.57
CA ALA A 13 42.05 16.41 -44.21
C ALA A 13 41.45 15.09 -43.68
N VAL A 14 41.93 13.94 -44.17
CA VAL A 14 41.55 12.62 -43.62
C VAL A 14 42.31 12.31 -42.32
N ALA A 15 43.48 12.91 -42.08
CA ALA A 15 44.20 12.83 -40.82
C ALA A 15 43.59 13.69 -39.70
N PHE A 16 42.87 14.78 -40.01
CA PHE A 16 42.20 15.61 -39.01
C PHE A 16 40.76 15.15 -38.68
N ALA A 17 40.22 14.16 -39.39
CA ALA A 17 38.89 13.61 -39.14
C ALA A 17 38.87 12.44 -38.13
N ASN A 18 40.04 11.94 -37.71
CA ASN A 18 40.18 10.93 -36.67
C ASN A 18 41.13 11.45 -35.59
N GLY A 19 40.57 12.09 -34.56
CA GLY A 19 41.37 12.48 -33.41
C GLY A 19 40.77 13.63 -32.61
N GLN A 20 39.48 13.58 -32.29
CA GLN A 20 38.99 14.46 -31.23
C GLN A 20 39.64 13.99 -29.92
N VAL A 21 40.62 14.76 -29.45
CA VAL A 21 41.36 14.47 -28.21
C VAL A 21 40.41 14.67 -27.02
N VAL A 22 40.31 13.68 -26.16
CA VAL A 22 39.53 13.74 -24.93
C VAL A 22 40.20 14.75 -23.99
N SER A 23 39.42 15.70 -23.46
CA SER A 23 39.93 16.69 -22.53
C SER A 23 40.06 16.08 -21.13
N ILE A 24 41.30 15.88 -20.69
CA ILE A 24 41.64 15.29 -19.39
C ILE A 24 42.56 16.28 -18.64
N PRO A 25 41.99 17.21 -17.85
CA PRO A 25 42.75 18.27 -17.19
C PRO A 25 43.58 17.78 -15.99
N ASP A 26 43.21 16.65 -15.39
CA ASP A 26 43.95 16.03 -14.29
C ASP A 26 45.15 15.23 -14.84
N ILE A 27 46.35 15.63 -14.41
CA ILE A 27 47.60 15.03 -14.88
C ILE A 27 47.77 13.59 -14.40
N ASN A 28 47.32 13.27 -13.18
CA ASN A 28 47.42 11.92 -12.62
C ASN A 28 46.44 10.98 -13.34
N PHE A 29 45.23 11.46 -13.66
CA PHE A 29 44.26 10.71 -14.44
C PHE A 29 44.78 10.42 -15.85
N LYS A 30 45.31 11.44 -16.53
CA LYS A 30 45.91 11.27 -17.86
C LYS A 30 47.07 10.28 -17.85
N LEU A 31 48.01 10.41 -16.90
CA LEU A 31 49.17 9.52 -16.80
C LEU A 31 48.77 8.07 -16.51
N LYS A 32 47.76 7.86 -15.65
CA LYS A 32 47.26 6.51 -15.35
C LYS A 32 46.68 5.86 -16.60
N LEU A 33 45.84 6.57 -17.35
CA LEU A 33 45.27 6.07 -18.61
C LEU A 33 46.34 5.74 -19.65
N LEU A 34 47.34 6.62 -19.83
CA LEU A 34 48.45 6.38 -20.75
C LEU A 34 49.34 5.21 -20.35
N SER A 35 49.41 4.89 -19.05
CA SER A 35 50.21 3.75 -18.59
C SER A 35 49.54 2.41 -18.86
N ALA A 36 48.25 2.36 -19.23
CA ALA A 36 47.51 1.12 -19.41
C ALA A 36 48.19 0.16 -20.40
N ASN A 37 48.35 -1.10 -19.99
CA ASN A 37 49.04 -2.13 -20.74
C ASN A 37 48.30 -3.47 -20.66
N THR A 38 48.44 -4.29 -21.70
CA THR A 38 47.89 -5.64 -21.83
C THR A 38 48.49 -6.66 -20.85
N THR A 39 49.63 -6.37 -20.22
CA THR A 39 50.43 -7.39 -19.48
C THR A 39 50.82 -7.06 -18.04
N THR A 40 50.91 -5.79 -17.64
CA THR A 40 51.67 -5.42 -16.42
C THR A 40 50.90 -4.69 -15.32
N ASN A 41 49.82 -3.96 -15.63
CA ASN A 41 49.19 -3.08 -14.63
C ASN A 41 47.66 -3.11 -14.60
N GLN A 42 47.00 -3.95 -15.42
CA GLN A 42 45.56 -4.24 -15.31
C GLN A 42 44.65 -3.01 -15.29
N ILE A 43 45.03 -1.92 -15.97
CA ILE A 43 44.32 -0.63 -15.88
C ILE A 43 43.05 -0.59 -16.75
N ALA A 44 43.07 -1.18 -17.95
CA ALA A 44 41.96 -1.05 -18.90
C ALA A 44 41.63 -2.37 -19.58
N LYS A 45 40.32 -2.62 -19.82
CA LYS A 45 39.86 -3.72 -20.66
C LYS A 45 39.14 -3.24 -21.91
N ASP A 46 39.29 -3.99 -23.00
CA ASP A 46 38.56 -3.78 -24.24
C ASP A 46 37.09 -4.25 -24.14
N LEU A 47 36.30 -4.05 -25.19
CA LEU A 47 34.90 -4.48 -25.26
C LEU A 47 34.70 -6.02 -25.15
N ASN A 48 35.76 -6.82 -25.33
CA ASN A 48 35.73 -8.27 -25.18
C ASN A 48 36.19 -8.74 -23.78
N GLY A 49 36.55 -7.79 -22.89
CA GLY A 49 37.02 -8.07 -21.53
C GLY A 49 38.51 -8.42 -21.42
N ASN A 50 39.30 -8.26 -22.48
CA ASN A 50 40.75 -8.48 -22.46
C ASN A 50 41.48 -7.22 -22.01
N TRP A 51 42.60 -7.37 -21.30
CA TRP A 51 43.47 -6.25 -20.95
C TRP A 51 43.98 -5.55 -22.21
N THR A 52 43.91 -4.21 -22.25
CA THR A 52 44.26 -3.42 -23.43
C THR A 52 45.12 -2.22 -23.08
N VAL A 53 45.82 -1.71 -24.10
CA VAL A 53 46.36 -0.33 -24.11
C VAL A 53 45.24 0.62 -24.51
N ILE A 54 45.21 1.84 -23.93
CA ILE A 54 44.25 2.88 -24.31
C ILE A 54 44.84 3.73 -25.44
N ASP A 55 46.06 4.24 -25.26
CA ASP A 55 46.80 4.96 -26.31
C ASP A 55 47.37 3.95 -27.33
N THR A 56 46.56 3.62 -28.32
CA THR A 56 46.85 2.59 -29.32
C THR A 56 47.84 3.07 -30.38
N ASN A 57 47.91 4.39 -30.62
CA ASN A 57 48.81 4.98 -31.60
C ASN A 57 50.10 5.56 -30.98
N ASN A 58 50.20 5.54 -29.65
CA ASN A 58 51.34 5.94 -28.82
C ASN A 58 51.76 7.41 -29.05
N ASP A 59 50.79 8.29 -29.27
CA ASP A 59 51.00 9.74 -29.47
C ASP A 59 50.91 10.55 -28.16
N ASN A 60 50.66 9.88 -27.03
CA ASN A 60 50.45 10.45 -25.69
C ASN A 60 49.19 11.33 -25.55
N LEU A 61 48.23 11.17 -26.47
CA LEU A 61 46.92 11.80 -26.45
C LEU A 61 45.84 10.71 -26.49
N ILE A 62 44.85 10.79 -25.60
CA ILE A 62 43.70 9.89 -25.67
C ILE A 62 42.69 10.47 -26.66
N GLN A 63 42.41 9.77 -27.76
CA GLN A 63 41.37 10.20 -28.70
C GLN A 63 40.01 9.53 -28.43
N GLN A 64 38.93 10.14 -28.89
CA GLN A 64 37.57 9.63 -28.72
C GLN A 64 37.41 8.19 -29.26
N SER A 65 38.08 7.85 -30.37
CA SER A 65 38.08 6.49 -30.92
C SER A 65 38.75 5.47 -29.99
N GLU A 66 39.73 5.89 -29.20
CA GLU A 66 40.42 5.04 -28.23
C GLU A 66 39.58 4.84 -26.98
N ALA A 67 39.00 5.93 -26.45
CA ALA A 67 38.08 5.87 -25.31
C ALA A 67 36.86 4.98 -25.58
N ASN A 68 36.34 4.99 -26.81
CA ASN A 68 35.21 4.15 -27.22
C ASN A 68 35.51 2.64 -27.19
N ASN A 69 36.78 2.22 -27.23
CA ASN A 69 37.15 0.80 -27.22
C ASN A 69 37.32 0.22 -25.81
N VAL A 70 37.17 1.04 -24.76
CA VAL A 70 37.40 0.64 -23.38
C VAL A 70 36.07 0.35 -22.68
N SER A 71 35.98 -0.82 -22.05
CA SER A 71 34.80 -1.26 -21.27
C SER A 71 35.01 -1.22 -19.76
N SER A 72 36.25 -1.22 -19.27
CA SER A 72 36.55 -1.22 -17.84
C SER A 72 37.79 -0.40 -17.54
N LEU A 73 37.76 0.35 -16.43
CA LEU A 73 38.89 1.11 -15.92
C LEU A 73 39.16 0.80 -14.45
N ASP A 74 40.39 0.38 -14.16
CA ASP A 74 40.94 0.25 -12.81
C ASP A 74 41.91 1.41 -12.57
N LEU A 75 41.44 2.39 -11.80
CA LEU A 75 42.14 3.62 -11.48
C LEU A 75 42.52 3.66 -10.00
N ARG A 76 42.60 2.51 -9.33
CA ARG A 76 42.95 2.44 -7.91
C ARG A 76 44.34 2.98 -7.62
N LEU A 77 44.54 3.46 -6.39
CA LEU A 77 45.82 4.00 -5.89
C LEU A 77 46.39 5.11 -6.80
N SER A 78 45.51 5.91 -7.38
CA SER A 78 45.85 7.01 -8.27
C SER A 78 45.35 8.26 -7.59
N SER A 79 46.22 9.19 -7.21
CA SER A 79 45.85 10.47 -6.59
C SER A 79 45.10 11.40 -7.58
N ILE A 80 44.06 10.88 -8.22
CA ILE A 80 43.20 11.52 -9.20
C ILE A 80 42.23 12.41 -8.44
N GLN A 81 42.21 13.69 -8.80
CA GLN A 81 41.41 14.73 -8.16
C GLN A 81 40.24 15.15 -9.06
N ASN A 82 40.31 14.89 -10.37
CA ASN A 82 39.26 15.26 -11.30
C ASN A 82 39.14 14.25 -12.45
N ILE A 83 37.94 13.67 -12.61
CA ILE A 83 37.62 12.69 -13.65
C ILE A 83 37.04 13.32 -14.93
N THR A 84 37.17 14.63 -15.13
CA THR A 84 36.76 15.31 -16.37
C THR A 84 37.38 14.59 -17.57
N GLY A 85 36.53 14.26 -18.55
CA GLY A 85 36.88 13.42 -19.69
C GLY A 85 36.34 11.99 -19.60
N ILE A 86 35.92 11.51 -18.42
CA ILE A 86 35.39 10.14 -18.26
C ILE A 86 34.15 9.87 -19.10
N LYS A 87 33.30 10.88 -19.33
CA LYS A 87 32.09 10.76 -20.16
C LYS A 87 32.39 10.48 -21.64
N SER A 88 33.63 10.67 -22.09
CA SER A 88 34.06 10.22 -23.42
C SER A 88 34.19 8.70 -23.53
N PHE A 89 34.22 7.95 -22.43
CA PHE A 89 34.26 6.49 -22.42
C PHE A 89 32.83 5.93 -22.49
N ILE A 90 32.16 6.11 -23.62
CA ILE A 90 30.71 5.86 -23.77
C ILE A 90 30.29 4.38 -23.58
N ASN A 91 31.24 3.45 -23.73
CA ASN A 91 31.04 2.01 -23.60
C ASN A 91 31.55 1.47 -22.25
N LEU A 92 31.84 2.36 -21.29
CA LEU A 92 32.35 1.97 -19.98
C LEU A 92 31.28 1.25 -19.15
N ILE A 93 31.58 0.02 -18.75
CA ILE A 93 30.74 -0.87 -17.95
C ILE A 93 31.17 -0.84 -16.48
N SER A 94 32.46 -0.69 -16.20
CA SER A 94 33.00 -0.76 -14.84
C SER A 94 34.10 0.27 -14.60
N ILE A 95 34.06 0.93 -13.43
CA ILE A 95 35.12 1.82 -12.96
C ILE A 95 35.42 1.62 -11.47
N ASP A 96 36.70 1.57 -11.13
CA ASP A 96 37.19 1.53 -9.74
C ASP A 96 38.18 2.67 -9.49
N LEU A 97 37.83 3.55 -8.55
CA LEU A 97 38.60 4.73 -8.12
C LEU A 97 39.05 4.62 -6.65
N SER A 98 38.96 3.44 -6.04
CA SER A 98 39.30 3.25 -4.62
C SER A 98 40.81 3.21 -4.35
N ASN A 99 41.24 3.52 -3.12
CA ASN A 99 42.62 3.33 -2.67
C ASN A 99 42.88 1.94 -2.09
N TYR A 100 42.00 0.97 -2.33
CA TYR A 100 42.13 -0.39 -1.80
C TYR A 100 42.76 -1.35 -2.80
N HIS A 101 43.83 -2.06 -2.42
CA HIS A 101 44.36 -3.19 -3.18
C HIS A 101 44.29 -4.48 -2.35
N PRO A 102 43.65 -5.55 -2.83
CA PRO A 102 43.42 -6.78 -2.06
C PRO A 102 44.69 -7.57 -1.70
N GLU A 103 45.87 -7.21 -2.23
CA GLU A 103 47.16 -7.85 -1.92
C GLU A 103 48.06 -7.04 -0.97
N ILE A 104 47.62 -5.87 -0.45
CA ILE A 104 48.45 -5.09 0.49
C ILE A 104 48.17 -5.59 1.91
N THR A 105 49.12 -6.36 2.45
CA THR A 105 49.15 -6.74 3.86
C THR A 105 49.43 -5.53 4.75
N SER A 106 48.74 -5.47 5.89
CA SER A 106 48.87 -4.45 6.93
C SER A 106 50.34 -4.11 7.23
N GLY A 107 50.78 -2.91 6.86
CA GLY A 107 52.12 -2.41 7.23
C GLY A 107 52.87 -1.56 6.20
N GLN A 108 52.34 -1.35 5.00
CA GLN A 108 52.91 -0.44 3.99
C GLN A 108 51.90 0.61 3.54
N PHE A 109 51.30 1.34 4.48
CA PHE A 109 50.70 2.63 4.17
C PHE A 109 51.82 3.68 4.19
N ASP A 110 52.48 3.88 3.06
CA ASP A 110 53.12 5.18 2.87
C ASP A 110 52.02 6.24 2.91
N LEU A 111 52.22 7.23 3.77
CA LEU A 111 51.37 8.38 4.07
C LEU A 111 51.11 9.28 2.83
N PHE A 112 50.61 8.73 1.73
CA PHE A 112 50.37 9.45 0.49
C PHE A 112 49.03 10.17 0.54
N ASN A 113 49.12 11.47 0.88
CA ASN A 113 48.22 12.56 0.48
C ASN A 113 46.75 12.18 0.28
N PHE A 114 46.03 12.15 1.40
CA PHE A 114 44.56 12.27 1.42
C PHE A 114 44.12 13.37 0.45
N LEU A 115 43.05 13.11 -0.31
CA LEU A 115 42.28 14.11 -1.02
C LEU A 115 41.89 15.21 -0.01
N THR A 116 42.67 16.28 0.04
CA THR A 116 42.51 17.39 1.00
C THR A 116 41.53 18.45 0.52
N ASP A 117 40.91 18.23 -0.65
CA ASP A 117 40.02 19.18 -1.29
C ASP A 117 38.59 18.63 -1.36
N TYR A 118 37.85 18.85 -0.26
CA TYR A 118 36.46 18.42 -0.05
C TYR A 118 35.42 19.12 -0.94
N THR A 119 35.84 19.81 -2.00
CA THR A 119 34.95 20.51 -2.95
C THR A 119 34.70 19.72 -4.24
N GLN A 120 35.25 18.51 -4.36
CA GLN A 120 35.22 17.73 -5.60
C GLN A 120 33.87 17.04 -5.85
N ILE A 121 33.46 17.04 -7.13
CA ILE A 121 32.25 16.38 -7.63
C ILE A 121 32.68 15.29 -8.61
N LEU A 122 32.31 14.04 -8.35
CA LEU A 122 32.44 12.95 -9.31
C LEU A 122 31.15 12.86 -10.12
N ASP A 123 31.23 13.09 -11.43
CA ASP A 123 30.04 13.14 -12.30
C ASP A 123 30.02 12.01 -13.33
N PHE A 124 29.22 10.98 -13.04
CA PHE A 124 28.92 9.85 -13.90
C PHE A 124 27.57 9.99 -14.62
N GLY A 125 26.87 11.12 -14.46
CA GLY A 125 25.48 11.26 -14.91
C GLY A 125 25.30 10.93 -16.39
N ASN A 126 24.20 10.21 -16.69
CA ASN A 126 23.80 9.70 -18.01
C ASN A 126 24.76 8.69 -18.67
N MET A 127 25.69 8.08 -17.92
CA MET A 127 26.51 6.97 -18.43
C MET A 127 25.70 5.66 -18.38
N THR A 128 24.79 5.48 -19.34
CA THR A 128 23.79 4.39 -19.34
C THR A 128 24.37 2.98 -19.46
N HIS A 129 25.60 2.79 -19.93
CA HIS A 129 26.26 1.45 -20.00
C HIS A 129 26.94 1.04 -18.69
N LEU A 130 27.05 1.96 -17.73
CA LEU A 130 27.80 1.75 -16.51
C LEU A 130 27.02 0.83 -15.57
N GLU A 131 27.59 -0.33 -15.25
CA GLU A 131 27.01 -1.33 -14.36
C GLU A 131 27.66 -1.33 -12.98
N ASN A 132 28.93 -0.95 -12.87
CA ASN A 132 29.70 -1.04 -11.63
C ASN A 132 30.51 0.24 -11.37
N ILE A 133 30.31 0.85 -10.20
CA ILE A 133 31.10 1.99 -9.71
C ILE A 133 31.63 1.65 -8.32
N VAL A 134 32.94 1.76 -8.16
CA VAL A 134 33.63 1.73 -6.86
C VAL A 134 34.41 3.03 -6.70
N THR A 135 34.18 3.75 -5.61
CA THR A 135 34.82 5.05 -5.34
C THR A 135 35.00 5.29 -3.84
N GLU A 136 35.57 6.43 -3.46
CA GLU A 136 35.85 6.78 -2.07
C GLU A 136 34.96 7.90 -1.52
N GLY A 137 34.75 7.90 -0.20
CA GLY A 137 33.93 8.88 0.52
C GLY A 137 34.57 10.24 0.78
N SER A 138 35.77 10.52 0.26
CA SER A 138 36.46 11.81 0.46
C SER A 138 36.02 12.91 -0.53
N VAL A 139 34.82 12.80 -1.12
CA VAL A 139 34.27 13.73 -2.12
C VAL A 139 32.98 14.40 -1.61
N ASN A 140 32.64 15.57 -2.17
CA ASN A 140 31.44 16.32 -1.75
C ASN A 140 30.15 15.72 -2.33
N LYS A 141 30.20 15.34 -3.60
CA LYS A 141 29.02 14.88 -4.35
C LYS A 141 29.41 13.84 -5.40
N ILE A 142 28.59 12.81 -5.51
CA ILE A 142 28.70 11.79 -6.57
C ILE A 142 27.40 11.82 -7.37
N ASN A 143 27.45 12.32 -8.60
CA ASN A 143 26.29 12.34 -9.50
C ASN A 143 26.21 11.04 -10.30
N ILE A 144 25.18 10.24 -10.04
CA ILE A 144 24.84 8.99 -10.73
C ILE A 144 23.47 9.02 -11.41
N ASN A 145 22.86 10.21 -11.53
CA ASN A 145 21.55 10.35 -12.18
C ASN A 145 21.62 9.87 -13.64
N GLY A 146 20.63 9.07 -14.06
CA GLY A 146 20.56 8.53 -15.42
C GLY A 146 21.50 7.35 -15.70
N CYS A 147 22.21 6.82 -14.70
CA CYS A 147 22.96 5.56 -14.82
C CYS A 147 22.02 4.34 -14.71
N SER A 148 21.06 4.23 -15.62
CA SER A 148 19.92 3.29 -15.50
C SER A 148 20.30 1.80 -15.41
N ASN A 149 21.46 1.38 -15.90
CA ASN A 149 21.94 -0.02 -15.84
C ASN A 149 22.85 -0.30 -14.65
N LEU A 150 22.99 0.64 -13.70
CA LEU A 150 23.87 0.47 -12.55
C LEU A 150 23.37 -0.67 -11.67
N LYS A 151 24.21 -1.71 -11.49
CA LYS A 151 23.96 -2.87 -10.64
C LYS A 151 24.70 -2.79 -9.32
N LYS A 152 25.88 -2.16 -9.31
CA LYS A 152 26.75 -2.07 -8.13
C LYS A 152 27.26 -0.65 -7.92
N PHE A 153 27.03 -0.12 -6.72
CA PHE A 153 27.54 1.19 -6.31
C PHE A 153 28.17 1.11 -4.92
N ILE A 154 29.50 1.24 -4.86
CA ILE A 154 30.27 1.17 -3.61
C ILE A 154 31.01 2.49 -3.38
N VAL A 155 30.84 3.03 -2.16
CA VAL A 155 31.64 4.12 -1.62
C VAL A 155 32.45 3.58 -0.42
N THR A 156 33.78 3.57 -0.52
CA THR A 156 34.70 3.10 0.54
C THR A 156 35.23 4.26 1.40
N ASP A 157 35.53 4.02 2.67
CA ASP A 157 36.28 4.94 3.55
C ASP A 157 37.48 4.19 4.12
N TYR A 158 38.67 4.78 4.01
CA TYR A 158 39.94 4.22 4.47
C TYR A 158 40.64 5.12 5.50
N SER A 159 39.89 5.98 6.21
CA SER A 159 40.46 6.74 7.32
C SER A 159 40.82 5.81 8.49
N GLU A 160 42.11 5.41 8.57
CA GLU A 160 42.68 4.86 9.81
C GLU A 160 42.50 5.90 10.93
N GLY A 161 41.45 5.76 11.74
CA GLY A 161 41.16 6.64 12.87
C GLY A 161 39.73 7.18 12.97
N GLY A 162 38.83 6.85 12.03
CA GLY A 162 37.41 7.21 12.16
C GLY A 162 37.13 8.72 12.05
N TYR A 163 38.02 9.48 11.44
CA TYR A 163 37.82 10.89 11.15
C TYR A 163 37.22 11.06 9.75
N SER A 164 35.96 10.65 9.56
CA SER A 164 35.18 11.19 8.44
C SER A 164 34.73 12.60 8.84
N LEU A 165 35.23 13.62 8.14
CA LEU A 165 35.01 15.03 8.43
C LEU A 165 33.59 15.47 8.05
N GLY A 166 32.53 14.86 8.60
CA GLY A 166 31.17 15.42 8.60
C GLY A 166 30.55 15.83 7.25
N VAL A 167 31.12 15.46 6.11
CA VAL A 167 30.59 15.79 4.78
C VAL A 167 29.43 14.83 4.49
N THR A 168 28.22 15.39 4.41
CA THR A 168 27.05 14.65 3.92
C THR A 168 27.17 14.54 2.41
N ILE A 169 27.25 13.32 1.88
CA ILE A 169 27.28 13.10 0.44
C ILE A 169 25.83 13.03 -0.05
N GLU A 170 25.46 13.91 -0.98
CA GLU A 170 24.15 13.85 -1.64
C GLU A 170 24.11 12.68 -2.63
N TYR A 171 23.17 11.76 -2.42
CA TYR A 171 22.88 10.67 -3.34
C TYR A 171 21.44 10.83 -3.84
N ASN A 172 21.24 10.69 -5.15
CA ASN A 172 19.91 10.47 -5.70
C ASN A 172 19.88 9.08 -6.34
N ILE A 173 19.16 8.16 -5.71
CA ILE A 173 19.12 6.74 -6.11
C ILE A 173 17.72 6.27 -6.52
N THR A 174 16.72 7.15 -6.52
CA THR A 174 15.31 6.78 -6.75
C THR A 174 15.07 6.13 -8.11
N ASP A 175 15.90 6.47 -9.10
CA ASP A 175 15.73 6.03 -10.49
C ASP A 175 16.61 4.81 -10.86
N LEU A 176 17.33 4.23 -9.87
CA LEU A 176 18.29 3.14 -10.09
C LEU A 176 17.67 1.76 -9.81
N GLN A 177 16.58 1.44 -10.48
CA GLN A 177 15.78 0.23 -10.22
C GLN A 177 16.54 -1.10 -10.41
N ASN A 178 17.65 -1.09 -11.16
CA ASN A 178 18.49 -2.27 -11.43
C ASN A 178 19.59 -2.51 -10.38
N LEU A 179 19.67 -1.67 -9.34
CA LEU A 179 20.73 -1.77 -8.35
C LEU A 179 20.58 -3.03 -7.50
N GLU A 180 21.61 -3.89 -7.50
CA GLU A 180 21.65 -5.15 -6.75
C GLU A 180 22.52 -5.05 -5.48
N GLU A 181 23.59 -4.25 -5.50
CA GLU A 181 24.53 -4.09 -4.38
C GLU A 181 24.85 -2.61 -4.16
N ILE A 182 24.62 -2.12 -2.94
CA ILE A 182 24.95 -0.74 -2.56
C ILE A 182 25.72 -0.70 -1.24
N ASN A 183 26.79 0.11 -1.21
CA ASN A 183 27.56 0.41 0.00
C ASN A 183 27.75 1.93 0.11
N LEU A 184 27.15 2.52 1.15
CA LEU A 184 27.16 3.97 1.39
C LEU A 184 27.74 4.31 2.77
N ILE A 185 28.43 5.46 2.83
CA ILE A 185 29.01 6.03 4.03
C ILE A 185 28.50 7.47 4.15
N ASN A 186 28.01 7.88 5.32
CA ASN A 186 27.47 9.23 5.57
C ASN A 186 26.36 9.69 4.60
N GLY A 187 25.55 8.78 4.05
CA GLY A 187 24.36 9.15 3.29
C GLY A 187 23.27 9.66 4.21
N GLY A 188 22.62 10.79 3.90
CA GLY A 188 21.51 11.35 4.69
C GLY A 188 20.28 10.43 4.75
N ASN A 189 19.09 10.97 5.08
CA ASN A 189 17.84 10.20 5.03
C ASN A 189 17.55 9.76 3.59
N ILE A 190 17.78 8.47 3.29
CA ILE A 190 17.59 7.87 1.98
C ILE A 190 16.46 6.84 2.08
N ASP A 191 15.46 6.99 1.23
CA ASP A 191 14.41 5.99 1.08
C ASP A 191 14.85 4.91 0.08
N PHE A 192 15.04 3.68 0.57
CA PHE A 192 15.40 2.53 -0.25
C PHE A 192 14.17 1.76 -0.75
N SER A 193 12.96 2.16 -0.37
CA SER A 193 11.72 1.42 -0.67
C SER A 193 11.53 1.14 -2.17
N GLN A 194 12.05 2.00 -3.04
CA GLN A 194 11.90 1.88 -4.50
C GLN A 194 12.93 0.94 -5.16
N LEU A 195 13.97 0.47 -4.44
CA LEU A 195 15.04 -0.37 -4.99
C LEU A 195 14.70 -1.87 -4.89
N THR A 196 13.65 -2.29 -5.58
CA THR A 196 13.07 -3.64 -5.45
C THR A 196 14.04 -4.79 -5.82
N HIS A 197 15.05 -4.54 -6.67
CA HIS A 197 16.08 -5.52 -7.08
C HIS A 197 17.26 -5.65 -6.11
N LEU A 198 17.30 -4.86 -5.03
CA LEU A 198 18.44 -4.80 -4.13
C LEU A 198 18.61 -6.12 -3.36
N LYS A 199 19.80 -6.74 -3.50
CA LYS A 199 20.22 -7.98 -2.85
C LYS A 199 21.14 -7.73 -1.66
N LYS A 200 21.99 -6.69 -1.71
CA LYS A 200 22.90 -6.35 -0.62
C LYS A 200 22.90 -4.87 -0.30
N LEU A 201 22.80 -4.56 0.98
CA LEU A 201 22.74 -3.20 1.50
C LEU A 201 23.74 -3.00 2.64
N PHE A 202 24.74 -2.15 2.43
CA PHE A 202 25.72 -1.76 3.45
C PHE A 202 25.60 -0.25 3.70
N ILE A 203 25.30 0.13 4.93
CA ILE A 203 25.16 1.54 5.33
C ILE A 203 25.96 1.79 6.61
N ILE A 204 26.84 2.78 6.56
CA ILE A 204 27.51 3.37 7.71
C ILE A 204 27.07 4.84 7.79
N SER A 205 25.96 5.12 8.46
CA SER A 205 25.39 6.48 8.50
C SER A 205 24.35 6.67 9.62
N LYS A 206 23.92 7.92 9.85
CA LYS A 206 22.96 8.37 10.86
C LYS A 206 21.44 8.47 10.48
N PRO A 207 20.84 7.88 9.43
CA PRO A 207 19.46 8.20 9.09
C PRO A 207 18.45 7.08 9.41
N ILE A 208 17.19 7.48 9.42
CA ILE A 208 16.02 6.60 9.41
C ILE A 208 16.02 5.84 8.08
N VAL A 209 16.13 4.51 8.12
CA VAL A 209 16.16 3.65 6.93
C VAL A 209 14.81 2.98 6.74
N ASN A 210 14.10 3.32 5.66
CA ASN A 210 12.89 2.60 5.25
C ASN A 210 13.26 1.41 4.34
N LEU A 211 12.89 0.19 4.76
CA LEU A 211 13.21 -1.07 4.08
C LEU A 211 11.97 -1.83 3.59
N THR A 212 10.78 -1.20 3.62
CA THR A 212 9.47 -1.87 3.53
C THR A 212 9.15 -2.59 2.21
N ASN A 213 9.77 -2.20 1.09
CA ASN A 213 9.44 -2.70 -0.26
C ASN A 213 10.60 -3.34 -1.02
N LEU A 214 11.75 -3.52 -0.37
CA LEU A 214 12.75 -4.45 -0.89
C LEU A 214 12.03 -5.82 -0.86
N SER A 215 12.19 -6.78 -1.79
CA SER A 215 11.71 -8.19 -1.62
C SER A 215 12.82 -9.25 -1.81
N LEU A 216 13.93 -8.86 -2.46
CA LEU A 216 15.07 -9.71 -2.84
C LEU A 216 16.33 -9.54 -1.97
N LEU A 217 16.22 -8.95 -0.79
CA LEU A 217 17.38 -8.58 0.04
C LEU A 217 17.92 -9.83 0.73
N GLU A 218 19.19 -10.15 0.51
CA GLU A 218 19.89 -11.32 1.04
C GLU A 218 20.85 -10.97 2.18
N GLU A 219 21.45 -9.76 2.13
CA GLU A 219 22.46 -9.30 3.08
C GLU A 219 22.26 -7.84 3.47
N ILE A 220 22.32 -7.56 4.77
CA ILE A 220 22.22 -6.20 5.30
C ILE A 220 23.29 -5.93 6.37
N TYR A 221 23.93 -4.77 6.27
CA TYR A 221 24.87 -4.24 7.26
C TYR A 221 24.48 -2.80 7.61
N LEU A 222 24.12 -2.56 8.87
CA LEU A 222 23.74 -1.24 9.38
C LEU A 222 24.64 -0.89 10.58
N SER A 223 25.40 0.20 10.46
CA SER A 223 26.24 0.72 11.55
C SER A 223 26.05 2.21 11.72
N THR A 224 26.08 2.68 12.96
CA THR A 224 25.97 4.11 13.29
C THR A 224 27.30 4.88 13.18
N GLY A 225 28.40 4.17 12.87
CA GLY A 225 29.76 4.73 12.77
C GLY A 225 30.41 5.04 14.13
N PRO A 226 31.73 5.33 14.17
CA PRO A 226 32.39 5.73 15.41
C PRO A 226 31.90 7.12 15.86
N ASN A 227 31.33 7.19 17.06
CA ASN A 227 30.95 8.45 17.71
C ASN A 227 32.19 9.35 17.90
N SER A 228 32.43 10.28 16.98
CA SER A 228 33.39 11.36 17.19
C SER A 228 32.85 12.32 18.26
N ASN A 229 33.75 12.82 19.10
CA ASN A 229 33.47 13.50 20.38
C ASN A 229 32.80 14.90 20.29
N ASP A 230 32.12 15.24 19.21
CA ASP A 230 31.42 16.53 19.12
C ASP A 230 30.02 16.45 19.74
N PHE A 231 29.88 17.18 20.85
CA PHE A 231 28.73 17.36 21.76
C PHE A 231 27.41 17.87 21.13
N ILE A 232 27.15 17.62 19.84
CA ILE A 232 26.00 18.20 19.11
C ILE A 232 24.89 17.18 18.79
N TYR A 233 25.16 15.87 18.87
CA TYR A 233 24.21 14.86 18.38
C TYR A 233 23.73 13.93 19.49
N GLY A 234 22.43 14.03 19.82
CA GLY A 234 21.73 13.17 20.78
C GLY A 234 21.56 11.72 20.31
N PRO A 235 20.92 10.85 21.12
CA PRO A 235 20.71 9.44 20.81
C PRO A 235 19.90 9.28 19.51
N ILE A 236 20.37 8.39 18.64
CA ILE A 236 19.71 8.07 17.35
C ILE A 236 18.57 7.08 17.63
N GLU A 237 17.32 7.49 17.43
CA GLU A 237 16.18 6.56 17.33
C GLU A 237 16.21 5.90 15.95
N VAL A 238 16.71 4.67 15.88
CA VAL A 238 16.57 3.83 14.68
C VAL A 238 15.23 3.10 14.78
N SER A 239 14.19 3.63 14.14
CA SER A 239 12.93 2.91 13.91
C SER A 239 13.12 1.97 12.72
N LEU A 240 13.72 0.80 12.95
CA LEU A 240 13.86 -0.23 11.93
C LEU A 240 12.51 -0.93 11.74
N THR A 241 11.73 -0.50 10.75
CA THR A 241 10.53 -1.25 10.34
C THR A 241 10.97 -2.29 9.32
N LEU A 242 11.25 -3.50 9.79
CA LEU A 242 11.54 -4.63 8.91
C LEU A 242 10.25 -5.00 8.14
N PRO A 243 10.29 -5.18 6.82
CA PRO A 243 9.11 -5.51 6.02
C PRO A 243 8.45 -6.81 6.49
N ILE A 244 7.11 -6.80 6.51
CA ILE A 244 6.24 -7.91 6.92
C ILE A 244 6.33 -9.13 5.97
N VAL A 245 6.98 -8.98 4.80
CA VAL A 245 7.08 -10.06 3.81
C VAL A 245 8.48 -10.13 3.21
N LYS A 246 9.38 -10.92 3.83
CA LYS A 246 10.57 -11.45 3.15
C LYS A 246 11.13 -12.74 3.75
N THR A 247 11.14 -13.78 2.93
CA THR A 247 11.87 -15.01 3.20
C THR A 247 13.34 -14.96 2.73
N SER A 248 13.80 -13.99 1.94
CA SER A 248 15.11 -14.06 1.26
C SER A 248 16.37 -13.73 2.10
N LEU A 249 16.22 -13.05 3.25
CA LEU A 249 17.36 -12.56 4.03
C LEU A 249 18.17 -13.72 4.62
N LYS A 250 19.48 -13.73 4.38
CA LYS A 250 20.43 -14.77 4.85
C LYS A 250 21.41 -14.24 5.89
N ARG A 251 21.82 -12.97 5.79
CA ARG A 251 22.81 -12.35 6.69
C ARG A 251 22.35 -10.95 7.13
N ALA A 252 22.45 -10.68 8.43
CA ALA A 252 22.19 -9.36 8.98
C ALA A 252 23.23 -8.99 10.04
N THR A 253 23.80 -7.80 9.91
CA THR A 253 24.68 -7.17 10.91
C THR A 253 24.12 -5.79 11.26
N ILE A 254 23.77 -5.56 12.53
CA ILE A 254 23.10 -4.34 12.98
C ILE A 254 23.73 -3.85 14.28
N ASP A 255 24.11 -2.57 14.31
CA ASP A 255 24.51 -1.89 15.53
C ASP A 255 23.29 -1.57 16.41
N VAL A 256 23.19 -2.24 17.57
CA VAL A 256 22.06 -2.14 18.52
C VAL A 256 22.36 -1.23 19.71
N ALA A 257 23.34 -0.32 19.61
CA ALA A 257 23.66 0.61 20.69
C ALA A 257 22.44 1.40 21.19
N THR A 258 21.51 1.79 20.30
CA THR A 258 20.30 2.57 20.64
C THR A 258 18.98 1.79 20.49
N ILE A 259 19.00 0.55 19.97
CA ILE A 259 17.79 -0.23 19.64
C ILE A 259 17.34 -1.07 20.83
N SER A 260 16.06 -0.96 21.22
CA SER A 260 15.50 -1.66 22.40
C SER A 260 14.80 -3.00 22.09
N SER A 261 14.27 -3.17 20.87
CA SER A 261 13.52 -4.35 20.45
C SER A 261 13.71 -4.65 18.96
N LEU A 262 13.84 -5.94 18.61
CA LEU A 262 13.90 -6.43 17.23
C LEU A 262 13.07 -7.71 17.06
N ASN A 263 12.37 -7.85 15.92
CA ASN A 263 11.59 -9.04 15.58
C ASN A 263 12.07 -9.62 14.25
N PHE A 264 12.53 -10.87 14.28
CA PHE A 264 12.99 -11.62 13.11
C PHE A 264 12.14 -12.87 12.82
N ASN A 265 10.94 -12.99 13.39
CA ASN A 265 10.13 -14.20 13.31
C ASN A 265 9.84 -14.68 11.88
N ASP A 266 9.80 -13.80 10.88
CA ASP A 266 9.44 -14.15 9.50
C ASP A 266 10.64 -14.48 8.59
N PHE A 267 11.88 -14.37 9.10
CA PHE A 267 13.11 -14.59 8.31
C PHE A 267 13.58 -16.04 8.34
N ILE A 268 12.84 -16.91 7.67
CA ILE A 268 13.07 -18.38 7.65
C ILE A 268 14.39 -18.82 7.01
N ASN A 269 15.03 -17.98 6.20
CA ASN A 269 16.31 -18.28 5.55
C ASN A 269 17.53 -17.62 6.21
N LEU A 270 17.36 -16.99 7.38
CA LEU A 270 18.44 -16.33 8.09
C LEU A 270 19.47 -17.35 8.60
N GLU A 271 20.73 -17.20 8.19
CA GLU A 271 21.85 -18.07 8.57
C GLU A 271 22.85 -17.37 9.51
N TYR A 272 22.95 -16.04 9.44
CA TYR A 272 23.90 -15.24 10.22
C TYR A 272 23.23 -13.96 10.76
N LEU A 273 23.27 -13.77 12.07
CA LEU A 273 22.75 -12.57 12.74
C LEU A 273 23.78 -12.03 13.74
N ASP A 274 24.24 -10.80 13.50
CA ASP A 274 25.18 -10.09 14.37
C ASP A 274 24.57 -8.77 14.88
N LEU A 275 24.16 -8.76 16.15
CA LEU A 275 23.59 -7.64 16.86
C LEU A 275 24.61 -7.13 17.89
N TYR A 276 25.58 -6.34 17.44
CA TYR A 276 26.62 -5.78 18.29
C TYR A 276 26.28 -4.36 18.76
N ALA A 277 26.86 -3.89 19.86
CA ALA A 277 26.75 -2.50 20.29
C ALA A 277 28.11 -1.79 20.19
N SER A 278 28.21 -0.77 19.35
CA SER A 278 29.43 0.04 19.20
C SER A 278 29.71 0.87 20.47
N THR A 279 31.00 1.04 20.83
CA THR A 279 31.42 1.84 21.99
C THR A 279 32.37 2.96 21.58
N ASN A 280 32.23 4.13 22.20
CA ASN A 280 33.16 5.24 22.01
C ASN A 280 34.51 4.94 22.73
N TYR A 281 35.64 5.10 22.04
CA TYR A 281 37.00 4.83 22.57
C TYR A 281 37.34 5.64 23.83
N GLN A 282 36.61 6.72 24.12
CA GLN A 282 36.87 7.64 25.22
C GLN A 282 35.93 7.46 26.43
N ASN A 283 34.82 6.71 26.31
CA ASN A 283 33.87 6.50 27.40
C ASN A 283 33.28 5.07 27.39
N PRO A 284 33.78 4.15 28.23
CA PRO A 284 33.24 2.80 28.35
C PRO A 284 31.97 2.83 29.22
N ALA A 285 30.88 3.40 28.71
CA ALA A 285 29.55 3.30 29.32
C ALA A 285 28.78 2.07 28.75
N PRO A 286 27.81 1.52 29.50
CA PRO A 286 27.54 0.08 29.56
C PRO A 286 26.51 -0.37 28.51
N TYR A 287 26.51 -1.67 28.20
CA TYR A 287 25.45 -2.47 27.53
C TYR A 287 24.53 -1.75 26.52
N GLY A 288 24.52 -2.20 25.27
CA GLY A 288 23.53 -1.83 24.25
C GLY A 288 22.08 -2.00 24.74
N ASN A 289 21.16 -1.29 24.11
CA ASN A 289 19.81 -1.06 24.64
C ASN A 289 18.84 -2.24 24.42
N LEU A 290 19.25 -3.29 23.71
CA LEU A 290 18.38 -4.39 23.29
C LEU A 290 17.84 -5.19 24.48
N THR A 291 16.53 -5.12 24.72
CA THR A 291 15.81 -5.82 25.82
C THR A 291 14.86 -6.90 25.33
N ASN A 292 14.46 -6.86 24.06
CA ASN A 292 13.55 -7.83 23.46
C ASN A 292 14.05 -8.27 22.07
N LEU A 293 14.03 -9.58 21.80
CA LEU A 293 14.40 -10.19 20.52
C LEU A 293 13.48 -11.38 20.25
N SER A 294 12.95 -11.50 19.03
CA SER A 294 12.10 -12.62 18.62
C SER A 294 12.69 -13.35 17.40
N LEU A 295 12.78 -14.69 17.49
CA LEU A 295 13.47 -15.57 16.51
C LEU A 295 12.65 -16.85 16.17
N THR A 296 11.33 -16.84 16.31
CA THR A 296 10.48 -18.05 16.36
C THR A 296 10.61 -18.97 15.14
N ASN A 297 10.82 -18.46 13.92
CA ASN A 297 11.00 -19.30 12.71
C ASN A 297 12.42 -19.27 12.12
N CYS A 298 13.41 -18.77 12.85
CA CYS A 298 14.81 -18.66 12.37
C CYS A 298 15.59 -20.01 12.47
N ASN A 299 14.99 -21.10 12.01
CA ASN A 299 15.52 -22.46 12.22
C ASN A 299 16.81 -22.77 11.42
N LYS A 300 17.18 -21.91 10.46
CA LYS A 300 18.42 -22.01 9.66
C LYS A 300 19.62 -21.26 10.23
N LEU A 301 19.46 -20.59 11.37
CA LEU A 301 20.49 -19.74 11.96
C LEU A 301 21.69 -20.58 12.44
N LYS A 302 22.87 -20.27 11.92
CA LYS A 302 24.16 -20.91 12.27
C LYS A 302 25.02 -20.05 13.19
N THR A 303 24.91 -18.73 13.07
CA THR A 303 25.68 -17.79 13.90
C THR A 303 24.76 -16.72 14.49
N LEU A 304 24.85 -16.54 15.81
CA LEU A 304 24.14 -15.53 16.56
C LEU A 304 25.10 -14.77 17.49
N ASN A 305 25.24 -13.45 17.27
CA ASN A 305 25.90 -12.56 18.21
C ASN A 305 24.86 -11.58 18.77
N ILE A 306 24.68 -11.61 20.09
CA ILE A 306 23.82 -10.73 20.90
C ILE A 306 24.62 -10.18 22.10
N SER A 307 25.94 -10.10 21.96
CA SER A 307 26.83 -9.60 22.99
C SER A 307 26.54 -8.14 23.33
N ARG A 308 26.84 -7.74 24.56
CA ARG A 308 26.59 -6.38 25.06
C ARG A 308 25.11 -5.99 25.00
N SER A 309 24.16 -6.92 25.19
CA SER A 309 22.73 -6.63 25.19
C SER A 309 22.13 -6.52 26.60
N ASN A 310 20.94 -5.93 26.73
CA ASN A 310 20.14 -5.89 27.96
C ASN A 310 19.13 -7.05 28.07
N LEU A 311 19.26 -8.10 27.25
CA LEU A 311 18.40 -9.29 27.29
C LEU A 311 18.53 -10.03 28.62
N THR A 312 17.41 -10.45 29.21
CA THR A 312 17.38 -11.15 30.51
C THR A 312 17.18 -12.66 30.42
N ILE A 313 16.69 -13.13 29.28
CA ILE A 313 16.36 -14.54 29.01
C ILE A 313 16.95 -14.98 27.67
N PHE A 314 17.27 -16.27 27.56
CA PHE A 314 17.60 -16.93 26.30
C PHE A 314 16.75 -18.21 26.21
N ASN A 315 15.76 -18.24 25.32
CA ASN A 315 14.76 -19.31 25.22
C ASN A 315 14.46 -19.70 23.76
N TYR A 316 15.46 -19.67 22.89
CA TYR A 316 15.30 -19.93 21.46
C TYR A 316 15.56 -21.41 21.11
N ASN A 317 14.79 -21.93 20.15
CA ASN A 317 14.99 -23.25 19.57
C ASN A 317 15.74 -23.14 18.24
N LEU A 318 17.07 -23.31 18.26
CA LEU A 318 17.94 -23.07 17.11
C LEU A 318 18.76 -24.34 16.79
N PRO A 319 18.18 -25.31 16.04
CA PRO A 319 18.76 -26.65 15.87
C PRO A 319 20.05 -26.66 15.03
N LEU A 320 20.26 -25.63 14.20
CA LEU A 320 21.43 -25.49 13.32
C LEU A 320 22.49 -24.51 13.84
N LEU A 321 22.35 -24.01 15.07
CA LEU A 321 23.27 -23.02 15.63
C LEU A 321 24.64 -23.64 15.90
N GLU A 322 25.69 -23.04 15.33
CA GLU A 322 27.09 -23.45 15.46
C GLU A 322 27.87 -22.49 16.37
N ASN A 323 27.57 -21.19 16.30
CA ASN A 323 28.29 -20.12 17.01
C ASN A 323 27.35 -19.19 17.77
N LEU A 324 27.58 -19.02 19.09
CA LEU A 324 26.83 -18.11 19.95
C LEU A 324 27.76 -17.18 20.75
N ASP A 325 27.63 -15.87 20.56
CA ASP A 325 28.17 -14.87 21.49
C ASP A 325 27.02 -14.10 22.16
N CYS A 326 26.90 -14.27 23.47
CA CYS A 326 25.98 -13.55 24.33
C CYS A 326 26.70 -12.92 25.53
N SER A 327 28.02 -12.69 25.39
CA SER A 327 28.84 -12.10 26.44
C SER A 327 28.42 -10.68 26.77
N LYS A 328 28.71 -10.24 28.00
CA LYS A 328 28.33 -8.92 28.49
C LYS A 328 26.82 -8.69 28.35
N SER A 329 25.97 -9.64 28.77
CA SER A 329 24.50 -9.48 28.69
C SER A 329 23.82 -9.61 30.05
N LYS A 330 22.53 -9.28 30.17
CA LYS A 330 21.77 -9.42 31.43
C LYS A 330 21.11 -10.79 31.62
N ILE A 331 21.51 -11.79 30.82
CA ILE A 331 20.89 -13.11 30.77
C ILE A 331 21.18 -13.87 32.07
N LYS A 332 20.13 -14.35 32.73
CA LYS A 332 20.22 -15.05 34.02
C LYS A 332 20.36 -16.56 33.88
N GLU A 333 19.77 -17.14 32.84
CA GLU A 333 19.78 -18.59 32.62
C GLU A 333 19.91 -18.87 31.12
N ILE A 334 20.71 -19.86 30.77
CA ILE A 334 20.91 -20.32 29.39
C ILE A 334 20.65 -21.83 29.34
N ASP A 335 19.74 -22.24 28.46
CA ASP A 335 19.45 -23.64 28.15
C ASP A 335 19.73 -23.92 26.66
N LEU A 336 20.80 -24.67 26.38
CA LEU A 336 21.27 -24.96 25.01
C LEU A 336 20.95 -26.40 24.57
N ASN A 337 20.06 -27.10 25.28
CA ASN A 337 19.69 -28.48 24.93
C ASN A 337 19.10 -28.62 23.51
N ASN A 338 18.55 -27.53 22.97
CA ASN A 338 17.99 -27.46 21.62
C ASN A 338 18.97 -26.94 20.55
N CYS A 339 20.27 -26.84 20.88
CA CYS A 339 21.33 -26.36 19.98
C CYS A 339 22.44 -27.43 19.81
N PRO A 340 22.15 -28.60 19.22
CA PRO A 340 23.06 -29.75 19.23
C PRO A 340 24.34 -29.56 18.41
N LEU A 341 24.32 -28.67 17.41
CA LEU A 341 25.46 -28.40 16.53
C LEU A 341 26.40 -27.31 17.08
N LEU A 342 26.13 -26.76 18.26
CA LEU A 342 26.89 -25.66 18.82
C LEU A 342 28.34 -26.10 19.11
N ASN A 343 29.30 -25.39 18.53
CA ASN A 343 30.73 -25.67 18.65
C ASN A 343 31.53 -24.48 19.25
N THR A 344 30.97 -23.26 19.24
CA THR A 344 31.57 -22.07 19.86
C THR A 344 30.56 -21.33 20.74
N LEU A 345 30.92 -21.05 22.00
CA LEU A 345 30.09 -20.30 22.95
C LEU A 345 30.89 -19.26 23.74
N ASN A 346 30.45 -18.01 23.71
CA ASN A 346 30.90 -16.96 24.63
C ASN A 346 29.72 -16.38 25.41
N CYS A 347 29.69 -16.61 26.71
CA CYS A 347 28.67 -16.10 27.65
C CYS A 347 29.30 -15.41 28.86
N SER A 348 30.54 -14.92 28.73
CA SER A 348 31.29 -14.24 29.79
C SER A 348 30.69 -12.88 30.18
N ASN A 349 30.96 -12.40 31.39
CA ASN A 349 30.57 -11.08 31.90
C ASN A 349 29.06 -10.81 31.90
N SER A 350 28.24 -11.85 32.11
CA SER A 350 26.79 -11.78 32.13
C SER A 350 26.22 -11.90 33.56
N ASP A 351 24.90 -11.84 33.70
CA ASP A 351 24.17 -12.01 34.97
C ASP A 351 23.79 -13.49 35.28
N LEU A 352 24.54 -14.42 34.69
CA LEU A 352 24.23 -15.83 34.58
C LEU A 352 24.28 -16.55 35.94
N LYS A 353 23.24 -17.31 36.26
CA LYS A 353 23.08 -18.18 37.44
C LYS A 353 23.15 -19.67 37.11
N LEU A 354 22.62 -20.04 35.94
CA LEU A 354 22.51 -21.41 35.47
C LEU A 354 22.89 -21.50 33.99
N LEU A 355 23.76 -22.46 33.67
CA LEU A 355 24.16 -22.80 32.30
C LEU A 355 23.91 -24.28 32.04
N LYS A 356 23.11 -24.61 31.02
CA LYS A 356 22.89 -26.00 30.58
C LYS A 356 23.45 -26.21 29.18
N LEU A 357 24.37 -27.16 29.05
CA LEU A 357 25.15 -27.47 27.86
C LEU A 357 24.92 -28.90 27.35
N ALA A 358 23.95 -29.65 27.91
CA ALA A 358 23.79 -31.05 27.56
C ALA A 358 23.42 -31.20 26.07
N ASN A 359 23.96 -32.24 25.42
CA ASN A 359 23.84 -32.51 23.99
C ASN A 359 24.52 -31.49 23.05
N THR A 360 25.59 -30.81 23.48
CA THR A 360 26.37 -29.89 22.63
C THR A 360 27.71 -30.49 22.20
N SER A 361 28.25 -30.02 21.06
CA SER A 361 29.54 -30.48 20.52
C SER A 361 30.74 -29.61 20.96
N LEU A 362 30.62 -28.90 22.09
CA LEU A 362 31.62 -27.92 22.57
C LEU A 362 32.89 -28.62 23.11
N GLU A 363 33.94 -28.70 22.30
CA GLU A 363 35.29 -29.16 22.71
C GLU A 363 36.25 -27.95 22.85
N ASN A 364 36.38 -27.41 24.07
CA ASN A 364 37.29 -26.32 24.47
C ASN A 364 37.02 -24.90 23.94
N GLN A 365 35.98 -24.67 23.15
CA GLN A 365 35.62 -23.33 22.65
C GLN A 365 34.45 -22.69 23.42
N ILE A 366 34.52 -22.77 24.75
CA ILE A 366 33.56 -22.17 25.66
C ILE A 366 34.23 -21.14 26.57
N THR A 367 33.66 -19.94 26.63
CA THR A 367 34.06 -18.87 27.55
C THR A 367 32.86 -18.43 28.39
N PHE A 368 32.85 -18.78 29.68
CA PHE A 368 31.77 -18.44 30.62
C PHE A 368 32.26 -17.65 31.84
N LEU A 369 33.51 -17.19 31.84
CA LEU A 369 34.09 -16.41 32.94
C LEU A 369 34.48 -15.01 32.47
N PRO A 370 34.39 -13.99 33.34
CA PRO A 370 33.82 -14.04 34.69
C PRO A 370 32.27 -13.96 34.68
N ASN A 371 31.59 -14.75 35.51
CA ASN A 371 30.16 -14.60 35.83
C ASN A 371 29.99 -14.74 37.35
N THR A 372 29.73 -13.63 38.04
CA THR A 372 29.78 -13.59 39.52
C THR A 372 28.57 -14.21 40.21
N LYS A 373 27.47 -14.41 39.49
CA LYS A 373 26.23 -15.00 39.98
C LYS A 373 26.06 -16.46 39.59
N LEU A 374 27.04 -17.06 38.91
CA LEU A 374 26.94 -18.43 38.39
C LEU A 374 27.07 -19.42 39.55
N ASN A 375 26.10 -20.33 39.67
CA ASN A 375 26.06 -21.34 40.74
C ASN A 375 26.16 -22.77 40.17
N PHE A 376 25.66 -23.00 38.96
CA PHE A 376 25.55 -24.36 38.42
C PHE A 376 25.77 -24.41 36.90
N ILE A 377 26.55 -25.40 36.46
CA ILE A 377 26.74 -25.76 35.05
C ILE A 377 26.34 -27.23 34.88
N CYS A 378 25.31 -27.49 34.07
CA CYS A 378 25.05 -28.84 33.57
C CYS A 378 25.72 -29.05 32.23
N ALA A 379 26.45 -30.15 32.04
CA ALA A 379 27.12 -30.48 30.80
C ALA A 379 27.19 -31.99 30.59
N ASP A 380 27.48 -32.44 29.37
CA ASP A 380 27.66 -33.87 29.12
C ASP A 380 28.88 -34.40 29.89
N SER A 381 28.85 -35.68 30.28
CA SER A 381 29.92 -36.31 31.08
C SER A 381 31.32 -36.12 30.49
N ILE A 382 31.43 -35.98 29.16
CA ILE A 382 32.68 -35.76 28.45
C ILE A 382 33.24 -34.34 28.62
N GLN A 383 32.37 -33.35 28.84
CA GLN A 383 32.71 -31.93 28.98
C GLN A 383 33.06 -31.56 30.42
N VAL A 384 32.47 -32.23 31.41
CA VAL A 384 32.62 -31.94 32.85
C VAL A 384 34.08 -31.74 33.30
N PRO A 385 35.06 -32.61 32.95
CA PRO A 385 36.45 -32.42 33.38
C PRO A 385 37.07 -31.11 32.89
N SER A 386 36.81 -30.73 31.63
CA SER A 386 37.35 -29.52 31.02
C SER A 386 36.75 -28.24 31.63
N LEU A 387 35.44 -28.26 31.91
CA LEU A 387 34.73 -27.16 32.56
C LEU A 387 35.16 -27.00 34.01
N GLN A 388 35.28 -28.10 34.75
CA GLN A 388 35.76 -28.09 36.13
C GLN A 388 37.20 -27.55 36.22
N TYR A 389 38.05 -27.88 35.25
CA TYR A 389 39.41 -27.32 35.18
C TYR A 389 39.40 -25.78 35.05
N GLN A 390 38.53 -25.21 34.19
CA GLN A 390 38.38 -23.76 34.06
C GLN A 390 37.86 -23.11 35.36
N VAL A 391 36.91 -23.74 36.05
CA VAL A 391 36.39 -23.28 37.36
C VAL A 391 37.49 -23.24 38.42
N ASN A 392 38.32 -24.30 38.50
CA ASN A 392 39.41 -24.39 39.46
C ASN A 392 40.53 -23.37 39.16
N LEU A 393 40.84 -23.13 37.88
CA LEU A 393 41.80 -22.10 37.48
C LEU A 393 41.37 -20.69 37.92
N ALA A 394 40.06 -20.46 38.01
CA ALA A 394 39.48 -19.21 38.50
C ALA A 394 39.26 -19.18 40.02
N SER A 395 39.59 -20.26 40.75
CA SER A 395 39.35 -20.40 42.19
C SER A 395 37.86 -20.29 42.60
N LEU A 396 36.96 -20.81 41.77
CA LEU A 396 35.50 -20.76 41.96
C LEU A 396 34.88 -22.13 42.31
N GLU A 397 35.69 -23.12 42.68
CA GLU A 397 35.24 -24.50 42.94
C GLU A 397 34.23 -24.63 44.11
N ASN A 398 34.21 -23.66 45.03
CA ASN A 398 33.25 -23.63 46.13
C ASN A 398 31.96 -22.84 45.79
N GLN A 399 31.92 -22.18 44.63
CA GLN A 399 30.80 -21.36 44.18
C GLN A 399 30.03 -22.02 43.03
N ILE A 400 30.75 -22.60 42.05
CA ILE A 400 30.17 -23.17 40.84
C ILE A 400 30.25 -24.69 40.92
N THR A 401 29.09 -25.34 40.87
CA THR A 401 28.99 -26.79 40.72
C THR A 401 28.92 -27.15 39.24
N VAL A 402 29.81 -28.03 38.77
CA VAL A 402 29.75 -28.61 37.41
C VAL A 402 29.33 -30.08 37.53
N SER A 403 28.25 -30.48 36.86
CA SER A 403 27.72 -31.84 36.95
C SER A 403 27.14 -32.34 35.63
N ALA A 404 27.20 -33.66 35.42
CA ALA A 404 26.46 -34.35 34.37
C ALA A 404 25.02 -34.71 34.77
N ASP A 405 24.70 -34.67 36.06
CA ASP A 405 23.32 -34.83 36.55
C ASP A 405 22.62 -33.47 36.60
N CYS A 406 21.93 -33.12 35.52
CA CYS A 406 21.16 -31.87 35.43
C CYS A 406 20.02 -31.79 36.47
N ASN A 407 19.61 -32.89 37.10
CA ASN A 407 18.54 -32.86 38.12
C ASN A 407 19.01 -32.19 39.42
N LEU A 408 20.32 -32.21 39.70
CA LEU A 408 20.90 -31.51 40.84
C LEU A 408 20.73 -29.99 40.77
N ALA A 409 20.53 -29.43 39.57
CA ALA A 409 20.21 -28.01 39.41
C ALA A 409 18.87 -27.62 40.06
N GLN A 410 17.91 -28.55 40.17
CA GLN A 410 16.59 -28.30 40.75
C GLN A 410 16.57 -28.32 42.28
N SER A 411 17.57 -28.95 42.91
CA SER A 411 17.67 -29.14 44.36
C SER A 411 18.05 -27.87 45.13
N PHE A 412 18.44 -26.79 44.44
CA PHE A 412 18.87 -25.52 45.05
C PHE A 412 17.83 -24.40 44.93
N ILE A 413 16.63 -24.71 44.45
CA ILE A 413 15.54 -23.73 44.31
C ILE A 413 14.80 -23.65 45.65
N THR A 414 15.00 -22.55 46.38
CA THR A 414 14.17 -22.18 47.54
C THR A 414 12.79 -21.75 47.07
N ILE A 415 11.74 -22.33 47.66
CA ILE A 415 10.34 -21.94 47.41
C ILE A 415 10.02 -20.70 48.26
N ASP A 416 9.44 -19.68 47.62
CA ASP A 416 8.94 -18.50 48.31
C ASP A 416 7.56 -18.79 48.92
N ILE A 417 7.46 -18.66 50.25
CA ILE A 417 6.23 -18.92 51.01
C ILE A 417 5.98 -17.71 51.92
N ALA A 418 5.07 -16.84 51.49
CA ALA A 418 4.81 -15.55 52.12
C ALA A 418 3.93 -15.66 53.39
N ASP A 419 2.96 -16.59 53.40
CA ASP A 419 2.07 -16.80 54.55
C ASP A 419 2.81 -17.54 55.67
N ILE A 420 2.98 -16.85 56.80
CA ILE A 420 3.73 -17.36 57.94
C ILE A 420 3.05 -18.59 58.58
N ASN A 421 1.71 -18.67 58.54
CA ASN A 421 0.97 -19.80 59.08
C ASN A 421 1.13 -21.02 58.17
N PHE A 422 1.14 -20.82 56.84
CA PHE A 422 1.45 -21.89 55.88
C PHE A 422 2.88 -22.43 56.07
N LYS A 423 3.87 -21.52 56.13
CA LYS A 423 5.28 -21.89 56.35
C LYS A 423 5.47 -22.64 57.68
N ASN A 424 4.92 -22.11 58.78
CA ASN A 424 5.03 -22.74 60.10
C ASN A 424 4.34 -24.11 60.13
N LYS A 425 3.20 -24.26 59.43
CA LYS A 425 2.51 -25.54 59.32
C LYS A 425 3.36 -26.58 58.58
N LEU A 426 4.02 -26.21 57.48
CA LEU A 426 4.93 -27.10 56.74
C LEU A 426 6.13 -27.53 57.60
N ILE A 427 6.74 -26.60 58.32
CA ILE A 427 7.84 -26.90 59.24
C ILE A 427 7.36 -27.83 60.36
N ALA A 428 6.19 -27.57 60.96
CA ALA A 428 5.61 -28.41 62.00
C ALA A 428 5.25 -29.83 61.51
N LEU A 429 4.97 -29.98 60.21
CA LEU A 429 4.74 -31.27 59.55
C LEU A 429 6.05 -31.99 59.16
N GLY A 430 7.22 -31.38 59.40
CA GLY A 430 8.53 -31.97 59.12
C GLY A 430 8.97 -31.88 57.65
N VAL A 431 8.42 -30.93 56.88
CA VAL A 431 8.78 -30.73 55.47
C VAL A 431 10.18 -30.14 55.30
N ASP A 432 10.61 -29.26 56.22
CA ASP A 432 11.98 -28.74 56.29
C ASP A 432 12.92 -29.83 56.83
N THR A 433 13.47 -30.64 55.92
CA THR A 433 14.27 -31.82 56.25
C THR A 433 15.71 -31.48 56.61
N ASN A 434 16.22 -30.35 56.13
CA ASN A 434 17.59 -29.90 56.39
C ASN A 434 17.68 -28.87 57.55
N ASN A 435 16.54 -28.43 58.10
CA ASN A 435 16.40 -27.50 59.21
C ASN A 435 17.03 -26.12 58.94
N ASP A 436 17.04 -25.67 57.69
CA ASP A 436 17.55 -24.35 57.30
C ASP A 436 16.49 -23.23 57.37
N LEU A 437 15.29 -23.56 57.86
CA LEU A 437 14.12 -22.69 57.98
C LEU A 437 13.59 -22.18 56.64
N LYS A 438 13.93 -22.83 55.54
CA LYS A 438 13.43 -22.59 54.19
C LYS A 438 12.95 -23.91 53.61
N ILE A 439 11.92 -23.84 52.77
CA ILE A 439 11.45 -25.01 52.05
C ILE A 439 12.08 -25.01 50.66
N GLN A 440 12.78 -26.07 50.30
CA GLN A 440 13.33 -26.23 48.95
C GLN A 440 12.44 -27.14 48.08
N LYS A 441 12.58 -27.02 46.75
CA LYS A 441 11.76 -27.78 45.80
C LYS A 441 11.83 -29.29 46.01
N ASN A 442 13.00 -29.83 46.34
CA ASN A 442 13.18 -31.27 46.61
C ASN A 442 12.39 -31.74 47.85
N GLU A 443 12.24 -30.90 48.86
CA GLU A 443 11.47 -31.20 50.06
C GLU A 443 9.98 -31.28 49.77
N ALA A 444 9.46 -30.34 48.97
CA ALA A 444 8.07 -30.32 48.52
C ALA A 444 7.72 -31.55 47.65
N LEU A 445 8.61 -31.95 46.74
CA LEU A 445 8.40 -33.10 45.84
C LEU A 445 8.37 -34.47 46.55
N SER A 446 8.80 -34.54 47.81
CA SER A 446 8.82 -35.79 48.58
C SER A 446 7.46 -36.17 49.19
N LEU A 447 6.49 -35.25 49.19
CA LEU A 447 5.19 -35.41 49.83
C LEU A 447 4.11 -35.87 48.84
N THR A 448 3.30 -36.84 49.28
CA THR A 448 2.15 -37.35 48.51
C THR A 448 0.80 -37.05 49.16
N SER A 449 0.80 -36.57 50.40
CA SER A 449 -0.41 -36.16 51.13
C SER A 449 -0.08 -35.00 52.06
N LEU A 450 -0.97 -34.00 52.13
CA LEU A 450 -0.76 -32.82 52.95
C LEU A 450 -2.06 -32.38 53.65
N ASN A 451 -2.00 -32.20 54.97
CA ASN A 451 -3.11 -31.71 55.77
C ASN A 451 -2.78 -30.34 56.39
N LEU A 452 -3.41 -29.31 55.84
CA LEU A 452 -3.33 -27.90 56.20
C LEU A 452 -4.62 -27.40 56.87
N SER A 453 -5.54 -28.30 57.24
CA SER A 453 -6.82 -27.92 57.83
C SER A 453 -6.67 -27.16 59.16
N ASN A 454 -7.61 -26.25 59.44
CA ASN A 454 -7.72 -25.51 60.70
C ASN A 454 -6.38 -24.89 61.16
N SER A 455 -5.72 -24.14 60.28
CA SER A 455 -4.37 -23.60 60.50
C SER A 455 -4.29 -22.09 60.29
N GLU A 456 -5.42 -21.38 60.19
CA GLU A 456 -5.50 -19.93 60.00
C GLU A 456 -4.72 -19.43 58.76
N ILE A 457 -4.69 -20.25 57.69
CA ILE A 457 -3.97 -19.92 56.45
C ILE A 457 -4.84 -19.00 55.58
N THR A 458 -4.20 -17.98 55.00
CA THR A 458 -4.85 -17.02 54.09
C THR A 458 -4.35 -17.13 52.65
N ASP A 459 -3.08 -17.49 52.46
CA ASP A 459 -2.43 -17.61 51.16
C ASP A 459 -1.61 -18.92 51.08
N LEU A 460 -1.80 -19.67 49.98
CA LEU A 460 -1.11 -20.93 49.70
C LEU A 460 -0.06 -20.80 48.57
N THR A 461 0.34 -19.58 48.20
CA THR A 461 1.46 -19.36 47.27
C THR A 461 2.69 -20.17 47.69
N GLY A 462 3.22 -20.97 46.77
CA GLY A 462 4.27 -21.96 47.01
C GLY A 462 3.76 -23.42 46.99
N ILE A 463 2.44 -23.66 47.06
CA ILE A 463 1.86 -25.02 46.98
C ILE A 463 2.05 -25.67 45.59
N GLU A 464 2.24 -24.87 44.54
CA GLU A 464 2.43 -25.33 43.17
C GLU A 464 3.70 -26.18 42.95
N TYR A 465 4.63 -26.18 43.92
CA TYR A 465 5.85 -26.99 43.89
C TYR A 465 5.67 -28.40 44.47
N PHE A 466 4.50 -28.74 45.03
CA PHE A 466 4.20 -30.03 45.66
C PHE A 466 3.53 -31.02 44.68
N THR A 467 4.09 -31.17 43.48
CA THR A 467 3.41 -31.79 42.32
C THR A 467 3.04 -33.27 42.46
N HIS A 468 3.63 -34.01 43.40
CA HIS A 468 3.29 -35.43 43.68
C HIS A 468 2.17 -35.61 44.71
N LEU A 469 1.51 -34.53 45.15
CA LEU A 469 0.37 -34.65 46.06
C LEU A 469 -0.80 -35.39 45.40
N THR A 470 -1.25 -36.44 46.07
CA THR A 470 -2.44 -37.22 45.74
C THR A 470 -3.64 -36.87 46.63
N SER A 471 -3.39 -36.23 47.78
CA SER A 471 -4.43 -35.80 48.73
C SER A 471 -4.06 -34.46 49.37
N LEU A 472 -4.99 -33.51 49.34
CA LEU A 472 -4.84 -32.19 49.96
C LEU A 472 -6.10 -31.84 50.76
N ASP A 473 -5.92 -31.61 52.07
CA ASP A 473 -6.95 -31.03 52.93
C ASP A 473 -6.50 -29.65 53.41
N CYS A 474 -7.15 -28.60 52.91
CA CYS A 474 -6.97 -27.21 53.35
C CYS A 474 -8.27 -26.62 53.92
N SER A 475 -9.17 -27.46 54.42
CA SER A 475 -10.46 -27.05 54.97
C SER A 475 -10.37 -26.23 56.27
N SER A 476 -11.42 -25.47 56.57
CA SER A 476 -11.52 -24.64 57.78
C SER A 476 -10.38 -23.62 57.91
N ASN A 477 -10.13 -22.87 56.84
CA ASN A 477 -9.18 -21.77 56.80
C ASN A 477 -9.89 -20.49 56.27
N THR A 478 -9.13 -19.46 55.92
CA THR A 478 -9.67 -18.20 55.36
C THR A 478 -9.14 -17.92 53.96
N ILE A 479 -8.90 -18.98 53.19
CA ILE A 479 -8.32 -18.89 51.84
C ILE A 479 -9.35 -18.31 50.87
N SER A 480 -8.96 -17.28 50.12
CA SER A 480 -9.83 -16.62 49.11
C SER A 480 -9.49 -16.98 47.66
N TYR A 481 -8.26 -17.47 47.41
CA TYR A 481 -7.77 -17.86 46.10
C TYR A 481 -6.92 -19.13 46.23
N LEU A 482 -7.11 -20.06 45.28
CA LEU A 482 -6.41 -21.35 45.29
C LEU A 482 -5.97 -21.69 43.86
N ASN A 483 -4.65 -21.76 43.64
CA ASN A 483 -4.07 -22.20 42.38
C ASN A 483 -3.52 -23.62 42.53
N LEU A 484 -4.19 -24.60 41.91
CA LEU A 484 -3.82 -26.02 41.98
C LEU A 484 -3.38 -26.59 40.64
N ALA A 485 -3.18 -25.77 39.60
CA ALA A 485 -2.99 -26.26 38.23
C ALA A 485 -1.82 -27.23 38.06
N SER A 486 -0.78 -27.11 38.90
CA SER A 486 0.42 -27.96 38.90
C SER A 486 0.26 -29.30 39.63
N LEU A 487 -0.83 -29.51 40.38
CA LEU A 487 -1.03 -30.70 41.23
C LEU A 487 -1.78 -31.83 40.51
N THR A 488 -1.36 -32.19 39.29
CA THR A 488 -2.14 -33.06 38.39
C THR A 488 -2.35 -34.50 38.88
N GLU A 489 -1.63 -34.94 39.92
CA GLU A 489 -1.77 -36.26 40.55
C GLU A 489 -2.84 -36.33 41.66
N LEU A 490 -3.52 -35.22 41.95
CA LEU A 490 -4.48 -35.11 43.04
C LEU A 490 -5.73 -35.96 42.80
N ASN A 491 -6.03 -36.85 43.76
CA ASN A 491 -7.22 -37.71 43.78
C ASN A 491 -8.27 -37.22 44.79
N HIS A 492 -7.83 -36.62 45.90
CA HIS A 492 -8.70 -36.16 46.97
C HIS A 492 -8.43 -34.69 47.31
N LEU A 493 -9.48 -33.87 47.24
CA LEU A 493 -9.39 -32.44 47.55
C LEU A 493 -10.50 -32.01 48.51
N ASN A 494 -10.12 -31.46 49.66
CA ASN A 494 -11.04 -30.83 50.60
C ASN A 494 -10.61 -29.39 50.87
N PHE A 495 -11.43 -28.44 50.42
CA PHE A 495 -11.26 -27.01 50.72
C PHE A 495 -12.54 -26.40 51.32
N SER A 496 -13.36 -27.22 51.96
CA SER A 496 -14.60 -26.79 52.61
C SER A 496 -14.36 -25.76 53.72
N ASN A 497 -15.36 -24.92 53.99
CA ASN A 497 -15.30 -23.86 55.01
C ASN A 497 -14.11 -22.90 54.78
N ASN A 498 -14.08 -22.28 53.60
CA ASN A 498 -13.13 -21.24 53.21
C ASN A 498 -13.88 -20.04 52.59
N SER A 499 -13.16 -19.09 52.01
CA SER A 499 -13.72 -17.89 51.37
C SER A 499 -13.47 -17.84 49.85
N CYS A 500 -13.22 -18.99 49.20
CA CYS A 500 -12.91 -19.05 47.78
C CYS A 500 -14.08 -18.55 46.92
N VAL A 501 -13.78 -17.66 45.98
CA VAL A 501 -14.77 -17.09 45.03
C VAL A 501 -14.73 -17.80 43.67
N PHE A 502 -13.58 -18.37 43.32
CA PHE A 502 -13.31 -19.00 42.03
C PHE A 502 -12.41 -20.21 42.24
N ILE A 503 -12.58 -21.24 41.40
CA ILE A 503 -11.65 -22.38 41.35
C ILE A 503 -11.55 -22.95 39.93
N ASP A 504 -10.32 -23.21 39.47
CA ASP A 504 -10.04 -23.95 38.25
C ASP A 504 -9.46 -25.32 38.60
N LEU A 505 -10.21 -26.37 38.27
CA LEU A 505 -9.84 -27.78 38.47
C LEU A 505 -9.64 -28.51 37.13
N SER A 506 -9.61 -27.78 36.00
CA SER A 506 -9.57 -28.36 34.65
C SER A 506 -8.33 -29.22 34.36
N LYS A 507 -7.23 -28.98 35.10
CA LYS A 507 -5.97 -29.77 34.99
C LYS A 507 -5.93 -30.98 35.91
N LEU A 508 -6.88 -31.11 36.84
CA LEU A 508 -6.92 -32.15 37.87
C LEU A 508 -7.77 -33.35 37.44
N ILE A 509 -7.40 -33.96 36.33
CA ILE A 509 -8.18 -34.98 35.61
C ILE A 509 -8.41 -36.30 36.38
N ASN A 510 -7.68 -36.50 37.48
CA ASN A 510 -7.69 -37.73 38.29
C ASN A 510 -8.52 -37.60 39.59
N LEU A 511 -9.16 -36.45 39.85
CA LEU A 511 -9.92 -36.22 41.08
C LEU A 511 -11.05 -37.25 41.26
N GLN A 512 -11.12 -37.91 42.41
CA GLN A 512 -12.18 -38.87 42.73
C GLN A 512 -13.20 -38.28 43.70
N THR A 513 -12.73 -37.44 44.64
CA THR A 513 -13.59 -36.81 45.66
C THR A 513 -13.27 -35.34 45.84
N ILE A 514 -14.30 -34.50 45.87
CA ILE A 514 -14.18 -33.06 46.11
C ILE A 514 -15.18 -32.63 47.17
N ASN A 515 -14.69 -31.96 48.21
CA ASN A 515 -15.53 -31.23 49.14
C ASN A 515 -15.19 -29.73 49.06
N ALA A 516 -16.10 -28.98 48.46
CA ALA A 516 -16.05 -27.54 48.26
C ALA A 516 -17.13 -26.81 49.09
N SER A 517 -17.77 -27.51 50.04
CA SER A 517 -18.92 -26.98 50.76
C SER A 517 -18.58 -25.73 51.58
N ASN A 518 -19.57 -24.85 51.76
CA ASN A 518 -19.47 -23.61 52.55
C ASN A 518 -18.30 -22.71 52.10
N ASN A 519 -18.29 -22.34 50.82
CA ASN A 519 -17.41 -21.33 50.24
C ASN A 519 -18.23 -20.16 49.65
N GLN A 520 -17.57 -19.25 48.91
CA GLN A 520 -18.22 -18.13 48.20
C GLN A 520 -18.15 -18.30 46.67
N LEU A 521 -18.07 -19.55 46.18
CA LEU A 521 -17.81 -19.82 44.77
C LEU A 521 -18.88 -19.19 43.87
N ARG A 522 -18.42 -18.55 42.80
CA ARG A 522 -19.23 -17.99 41.71
C ARG A 522 -19.07 -18.78 40.42
N GLN A 523 -17.86 -19.28 40.17
CA GLN A 523 -17.50 -19.99 38.95
C GLN A 523 -16.54 -21.16 39.23
N ILE A 524 -16.72 -22.26 38.50
CA ILE A 524 -15.92 -23.49 38.58
C ILE A 524 -15.58 -23.98 37.17
N TYR A 525 -14.30 -24.31 36.92
CA TYR A 525 -13.87 -25.07 35.75
C TYR A 525 -13.54 -26.51 36.16
N PHE A 526 -14.04 -27.50 35.43
CA PHE A 526 -13.95 -28.91 35.81
C PHE A 526 -13.84 -29.84 34.60
N ASN A 527 -12.73 -30.56 34.44
CA ASN A 527 -12.62 -31.60 33.41
C ASN A 527 -12.02 -32.86 34.04
N ASN A 528 -12.85 -33.88 34.24
CA ASN A 528 -12.48 -35.12 34.91
C ASN A 528 -12.82 -36.31 34.00
N ASN A 529 -12.05 -37.39 34.08
CA ASN A 529 -12.28 -38.60 33.29
C ASN A 529 -12.76 -39.81 34.12
N VAL A 530 -13.07 -39.63 35.40
CA VAL A 530 -13.41 -40.72 36.33
C VAL A 530 -14.92 -40.92 36.45
N SER A 531 -15.38 -42.18 36.37
CA SER A 531 -16.81 -42.56 36.29
C SER A 531 -17.51 -42.76 37.64
N GLU A 532 -16.78 -42.92 38.75
CA GLU A 532 -17.33 -43.03 40.12
C GLU A 532 -16.82 -41.86 40.96
N THR A 533 -17.60 -40.79 41.07
CA THR A 533 -17.18 -39.55 41.72
C THR A 533 -18.22 -39.03 42.70
N SER A 534 -17.75 -38.39 43.78
CA SER A 534 -18.58 -37.74 44.80
C SER A 534 -18.15 -36.28 44.96
N PHE A 535 -19.00 -35.35 44.53
CA PHE A 535 -18.74 -33.92 44.57
C PHE A 535 -19.79 -33.17 45.38
N ASP A 536 -19.33 -32.46 46.41
CA ASP A 536 -20.17 -31.63 47.28
C ASP A 536 -19.82 -30.14 47.11
N PHE A 537 -20.77 -29.38 46.57
CA PHE A 537 -20.69 -27.93 46.41
C PHE A 537 -21.72 -27.18 47.27
N SER A 538 -22.33 -27.85 48.25
CA SER A 538 -23.37 -27.28 49.10
C SER A 538 -22.91 -26.01 49.85
N GLY A 539 -23.84 -25.10 50.15
CA GLY A 539 -23.50 -23.85 50.85
C GLY A 539 -22.85 -22.75 50.00
N ASN A 540 -22.60 -22.97 48.70
CA ASN A 540 -22.12 -21.94 47.76
C ASN A 540 -23.28 -21.15 47.13
N SER A 541 -23.93 -20.28 47.90
CA SER A 541 -25.15 -19.55 47.50
C SER A 541 -25.01 -18.61 46.29
N LYS A 542 -23.78 -18.29 45.85
CA LYS A 542 -23.49 -17.40 44.69
C LYS A 542 -22.99 -18.16 43.46
N LEU A 543 -22.96 -19.49 43.50
CA LEU A 543 -22.42 -20.30 42.41
C LEU A 543 -23.35 -20.21 41.21
N HIS A 544 -22.86 -19.59 40.14
CA HIS A 544 -23.65 -19.35 38.94
C HIS A 544 -22.96 -19.80 37.66
N THR A 545 -21.72 -20.31 37.65
CA THR A 545 -21.05 -20.78 36.42
C THR A 545 -20.31 -22.10 36.65
N ILE A 546 -20.61 -23.11 35.84
CA ILE A 546 -19.91 -24.42 35.86
C ILE A 546 -19.54 -24.78 34.41
N ILE A 547 -18.26 -25.08 34.17
CA ILE A 547 -17.72 -25.43 32.84
C ILE A 547 -17.17 -26.86 32.92
N THR A 548 -17.79 -27.83 32.23
CA THR A 548 -17.43 -29.27 32.31
C THR A 548 -17.82 -30.12 31.09
N ASP A 549 -17.22 -31.31 30.95
CA ASP A 549 -17.53 -32.30 29.90
C ASP A 549 -18.77 -33.16 30.27
N LEU A 550 -19.61 -33.48 29.26
CA LEU A 550 -21.04 -33.84 29.41
C LEU A 550 -21.40 -35.12 30.18
N ASN A 551 -20.48 -36.06 30.39
CA ASN A 551 -20.82 -37.38 30.97
C ASN A 551 -21.04 -37.36 32.50
N GLN A 552 -20.93 -36.20 33.16
CA GLN A 552 -20.77 -36.11 34.62
C GLN A 552 -21.88 -35.37 35.37
N PHE A 553 -22.87 -34.81 34.66
CA PHE A 553 -23.94 -34.02 35.30
C PHE A 553 -24.82 -34.83 36.26
N ALA A 554 -24.89 -36.15 36.10
CA ALA A 554 -25.70 -37.04 36.94
C ALA A 554 -25.20 -37.21 38.39
N TYR A 555 -23.99 -36.72 38.72
CA TYR A 555 -23.32 -36.96 40.00
C TYR A 555 -23.20 -35.72 40.90
N PHE A 556 -23.68 -34.55 40.46
CA PHE A 556 -23.70 -33.34 41.28
C PHE A 556 -24.87 -33.35 42.27
N THR A 557 -24.61 -33.03 43.53
CA THR A 557 -25.66 -32.81 44.54
C THR A 557 -25.64 -31.35 45.01
N GLY A 558 -26.83 -30.76 45.23
CA GLY A 558 -26.97 -29.44 45.87
C GLY A 558 -26.84 -28.21 44.94
N LEU A 559 -27.02 -28.35 43.63
CA LEU A 559 -27.04 -27.20 42.69
C LEU A 559 -28.35 -26.40 42.80
N TYR A 560 -28.26 -25.07 42.89
CA TYR A 560 -29.43 -24.18 42.90
C TYR A 560 -29.95 -23.94 41.46
N PRO A 561 -31.27 -23.72 41.25
CA PRO A 561 -31.88 -23.46 39.93
C PRO A 561 -31.38 -22.20 39.18
N SER A 562 -30.46 -21.43 39.76
CA SER A 562 -29.96 -20.14 39.22
C SER A 562 -28.58 -20.23 38.55
N ALA A 563 -28.03 -21.43 38.36
CA ALA A 563 -26.71 -21.61 37.74
C ALA A 563 -26.75 -21.48 36.20
N GLN A 564 -25.93 -20.59 35.66
CA GLN A 564 -25.67 -20.38 34.23
C GLN A 564 -24.64 -21.42 33.73
N ILE A 565 -24.96 -22.20 32.70
CA ILE A 565 -24.03 -23.15 32.07
C ILE A 565 -23.48 -22.53 30.78
N SER A 566 -22.17 -22.28 30.73
CA SER A 566 -21.48 -21.82 29.53
C SER A 566 -20.74 -22.98 28.86
N ASN A 567 -21.02 -23.20 27.57
CA ASN A 567 -20.52 -24.24 26.66
C ASN A 567 -21.00 -25.67 26.90
N ILE A 568 -21.79 -26.18 25.93
CA ILE A 568 -22.10 -27.60 25.79
C ILE A 568 -21.68 -28.06 24.39
N GLY A 569 -20.62 -28.87 24.32
CA GLY A 569 -20.12 -29.46 23.08
C GLY A 569 -20.73 -30.84 22.83
N ASN A 570 -21.61 -30.93 21.81
CA ASN A 570 -22.20 -32.13 21.21
C ASN A 570 -23.35 -32.82 21.97
N PHE A 571 -24.57 -32.68 21.44
CA PHE A 571 -25.77 -33.39 21.90
C PHE A 571 -26.02 -34.70 21.13
N VAL A 572 -26.59 -35.67 21.83
CA VAL A 572 -27.31 -36.83 21.25
C VAL A 572 -28.76 -36.71 21.69
N ASP A 573 -29.72 -36.81 20.75
CA ASP A 573 -31.16 -36.46 20.90
C ASP A 573 -31.88 -37.01 22.15
N GLU A 574 -31.38 -38.07 22.79
CA GLU A 574 -32.13 -38.82 23.81
C GLU A 574 -32.29 -38.10 25.17
N TYR A 575 -31.49 -37.06 25.46
CA TYR A 575 -31.47 -36.39 26.79
C TYR A 575 -31.99 -34.95 26.79
N LEU A 576 -32.37 -34.40 25.63
CA LEU A 576 -32.80 -33.00 25.46
C LEU A 576 -34.01 -32.59 26.35
N PRO A 577 -35.05 -33.43 26.54
CA PRO A 577 -36.23 -33.03 27.32
C PRO A 577 -35.97 -32.89 28.83
N TYR A 578 -35.01 -33.62 29.40
CA TYR A 578 -34.70 -33.58 30.85
C TYR A 578 -33.92 -32.31 31.24
N MET A 579 -33.05 -31.84 30.34
CA MET A 579 -32.23 -30.63 30.51
C MET A 579 -33.03 -29.33 30.30
N MET A 580 -34.05 -29.35 29.42
CA MET A 580 -34.90 -28.20 29.08
C MET A 580 -35.71 -27.61 30.26
N THR A 581 -35.80 -28.33 31.38
CA THR A 581 -36.50 -27.87 32.59
C THR A 581 -35.64 -26.94 33.46
N TYR A 582 -34.31 -26.93 33.28
CA TYR A 582 -33.36 -26.29 34.21
C TYR A 582 -32.46 -25.22 33.59
N LEU A 583 -32.54 -24.99 32.27
CA LEU A 583 -31.68 -24.05 31.55
C LEU A 583 -32.50 -22.90 30.96
N SER A 584 -32.25 -21.68 31.44
CA SER A 584 -32.74 -20.45 30.79
C SER A 584 -31.61 -19.43 30.64
N ASN A 585 -31.34 -19.03 29.39
CA ASN A 585 -30.60 -17.84 28.95
C ASN A 585 -29.06 -17.79 29.16
N ALA A 586 -28.37 -18.90 29.44
CA ALA A 586 -26.94 -18.90 29.81
C ALA A 586 -25.94 -19.41 28.74
N LEU A 587 -26.44 -19.93 27.61
CA LEU A 587 -25.61 -20.63 26.64
C LEU A 587 -25.05 -19.66 25.59
N ASN A 588 -23.72 -19.60 25.52
CA ASN A 588 -22.99 -18.83 24.51
C ASN A 588 -22.65 -19.66 23.27
N THR A 589 -22.57 -20.99 23.35
CA THR A 589 -22.32 -21.85 22.19
C THR A 589 -23.26 -23.05 22.15
N LEU A 590 -23.68 -23.43 20.94
CA LEU A 590 -24.56 -24.58 20.69
C LEU A 590 -24.15 -25.33 19.42
N THR A 591 -23.80 -26.61 19.57
CA THR A 591 -23.47 -27.52 18.46
C THR A 591 -24.42 -28.71 18.42
N MET A 592 -25.16 -28.86 17.32
CA MET A 592 -26.06 -29.98 17.08
C MET A 592 -25.39 -31.08 16.24
N GLN A 593 -25.30 -32.31 16.77
CA GLN A 593 -24.82 -33.49 16.03
C GLN A 593 -25.98 -34.47 15.82
N ARG A 594 -26.14 -35.00 14.60
CA ARG A 594 -27.10 -36.09 14.36
C ARG A 594 -26.40 -37.44 14.47
N ASN A 595 -26.90 -38.34 15.31
CA ASN A 595 -26.53 -39.76 15.27
C ASN A 595 -27.44 -40.49 14.27
N VAL A 596 -26.83 -41.23 13.33
CA VAL A 596 -27.55 -42.15 12.44
C VAL A 596 -28.03 -43.34 13.27
N ILE A 597 -29.35 -43.50 13.44
CA ILE A 597 -29.92 -44.74 13.99
C ILE A 597 -30.20 -45.71 12.82
N TYR A 598 -29.68 -46.92 12.96
CA TYR A 598 -29.74 -48.03 12.01
C TYR A 598 -31.18 -48.43 11.60
N GLY A 599 -31.39 -48.59 10.29
CA GLY A 599 -32.15 -49.68 9.64
C GLY A 599 -33.68 -49.76 9.82
N PRO A 600 -34.43 -50.18 8.79
CA PRO A 600 -35.88 -50.34 8.88
C PRO A 600 -36.23 -51.63 9.64
N SER A 601 -36.55 -51.53 10.93
CA SER A 601 -37.23 -52.63 11.62
C SER A 601 -38.32 -52.10 12.56
N TYR A 602 -39.57 -52.26 12.12
CA TYR A 602 -40.74 -52.52 12.95
C TYR A 602 -40.90 -51.70 14.25
N PHE A 603 -41.54 -50.53 14.15
CA PHE A 603 -42.59 -50.18 15.11
C PHE A 603 -43.70 -49.44 14.37
N GLY A 604 -44.84 -50.12 14.25
CA GLY A 604 -46.09 -49.49 13.81
C GLY A 604 -46.69 -48.65 14.92
N GLY A 605 -47.28 -47.52 14.53
CA GLY A 605 -48.27 -46.81 15.32
C GLY A 605 -47.78 -45.50 15.94
N GLY A 606 -48.19 -44.39 15.30
CA GLY A 606 -48.28 -43.06 15.92
C GLY A 606 -47.18 -42.09 15.48
N ASP A 607 -47.58 -41.06 14.74
CA ASP A 607 -46.80 -39.87 14.40
C ASP A 607 -46.00 -39.33 15.61
N ARG A 608 -44.70 -39.64 15.65
CA ARG A 608 -43.73 -38.98 16.55
C ARG A 608 -42.42 -38.59 15.84
N HIS A 609 -42.52 -38.23 14.56
CA HIS A 609 -41.39 -37.66 13.80
C HIS A 609 -41.64 -36.23 13.33
N LEU A 610 -42.54 -35.53 14.01
CA LEU A 610 -42.73 -34.10 13.87
C LEU A 610 -42.77 -33.51 15.27
N GLN A 611 -42.06 -32.39 15.46
CA GLN A 611 -41.79 -31.66 16.71
C GLN A 611 -40.55 -32.22 17.43
N GLU A 612 -39.49 -31.46 17.73
CA GLU A 612 -39.46 -30.10 18.27
C GLU A 612 -38.13 -29.37 17.95
N THR A 613 -38.16 -28.29 17.15
CA THR A 613 -37.24 -27.14 17.31
C THR A 613 -37.83 -26.06 18.23
N ARG A 614 -39.02 -26.32 18.81
CA ARG A 614 -39.71 -25.41 19.73
C ARG A 614 -38.89 -25.28 21.01
N GLY A 615 -38.54 -24.05 21.38
CA GLY A 615 -37.79 -23.72 22.59
C GLY A 615 -36.38 -23.19 22.33
N LEU A 616 -35.85 -23.32 21.10
CA LEU A 616 -34.58 -22.71 20.71
C LEU A 616 -34.63 -21.18 20.78
N GLU A 617 -35.80 -20.58 20.55
CA GLU A 617 -36.04 -19.14 20.69
C GLU A 617 -35.77 -18.57 22.09
N ARG A 618 -35.54 -19.42 23.10
CA ARG A 618 -35.19 -19.02 24.47
C ARG A 618 -33.69 -18.76 24.66
N TYR A 619 -32.83 -19.10 23.70
CA TYR A 619 -31.37 -18.95 23.80
C TYR A 619 -30.88 -17.65 23.14
N THR A 620 -31.27 -16.49 23.68
CA THR A 620 -30.98 -15.16 23.09
C THR A 620 -29.52 -14.69 23.23
N ASN A 621 -28.69 -15.39 24.00
CA ASN A 621 -27.29 -15.03 24.31
C ASN A 621 -26.25 -15.86 23.55
N LEU A 622 -26.66 -16.60 22.50
CA LEU A 622 -25.74 -17.42 21.72
C LEU A 622 -24.76 -16.53 20.91
N GLU A 623 -23.46 -16.80 21.12
CA GLU A 623 -22.31 -16.26 20.39
C GLU A 623 -21.87 -17.22 19.28
N SER A 624 -22.12 -18.54 19.38
CA SER A 624 -21.83 -19.50 18.32
C SER A 624 -22.92 -20.56 18.15
N PHE A 625 -23.31 -20.83 16.90
CA PHE A 625 -24.28 -21.86 16.55
C PHE A 625 -23.76 -22.71 15.39
N SER A 626 -23.75 -24.04 15.55
CA SER A 626 -23.34 -24.96 14.47
C SER A 626 -24.18 -26.23 14.35
N THR A 627 -24.35 -26.71 13.12
CA THR A 627 -24.92 -28.03 12.81
C THR A 627 -23.86 -28.92 12.15
N ASN A 628 -23.60 -30.10 12.70
CA ASN A 628 -22.59 -31.04 12.19
C ASN A 628 -23.21 -32.31 11.58
N SER A 629 -22.56 -32.87 10.55
CA SER A 629 -22.81 -34.22 10.04
C SER A 629 -21.59 -35.11 10.32
N MET A 630 -21.78 -36.29 10.93
CA MET A 630 -20.74 -37.31 10.94
C MET A 630 -20.74 -38.06 9.60
N GLY A 631 -19.58 -38.11 8.94
CA GLY A 631 -19.42 -38.61 7.58
C GLY A 631 -19.93 -40.04 7.37
N GLY A 632 -20.77 -40.21 6.34
CA GLY A 632 -21.21 -41.50 5.82
C GLY A 632 -22.19 -41.32 4.64
N ASN A 633 -21.94 -42.00 3.53
CA ASN A 633 -22.80 -42.03 2.34
C ASN A 633 -24.20 -42.61 2.65
N HIS A 634 -25.20 -41.77 2.96
CA HIS A 634 -26.61 -42.20 3.04
C HIS A 634 -27.59 -41.14 2.56
N VAL A 635 -28.70 -41.60 1.95
CA VAL A 635 -29.79 -40.81 1.36
C VAL A 635 -30.60 -40.13 2.48
N TYR A 636 -30.70 -38.79 2.42
CA TYR A 636 -31.42 -37.97 3.38
C TYR A 636 -32.92 -37.95 3.08
N TYR A 637 -33.74 -38.47 4.00
CA TYR A 637 -35.19 -38.25 4.01
C TYR A 637 -35.56 -37.43 5.26
N GLY A 638 -36.06 -36.21 5.06
CA GLY A 638 -36.72 -35.39 6.09
C GLY A 638 -35.80 -34.65 7.06
N ILE A 639 -35.47 -33.39 6.74
CA ILE A 639 -34.85 -32.42 7.66
C ILE A 639 -35.87 -31.30 7.93
N THR A 640 -36.11 -30.95 9.20
CA THR A 640 -36.97 -29.81 9.57
C THR A 640 -36.23 -28.48 9.48
N PRO A 641 -36.81 -27.42 8.89
CA PRO A 641 -36.16 -26.11 8.82
C PRO A 641 -35.92 -25.48 10.18
N ILE A 642 -34.77 -24.83 10.36
CA ILE A 642 -34.46 -24.01 11.55
C ILE A 642 -35.09 -22.64 11.32
N SER A 643 -36.15 -22.30 12.06
CA SER A 643 -36.94 -21.09 11.87
C SER A 643 -36.71 -19.99 12.91
N CYS A 644 -35.92 -20.25 13.95
CA CYS A 644 -35.74 -19.34 15.10
C CYS A 644 -34.36 -18.65 15.14
N ILE A 645 -33.53 -18.77 14.10
CA ILE A 645 -32.12 -18.34 14.14
C ILE A 645 -31.95 -16.82 14.27
N GLU A 646 -32.92 -16.05 13.77
CA GLU A 646 -32.95 -14.58 13.90
C GLU A 646 -33.13 -14.10 15.34
N SER A 647 -33.47 -14.99 16.29
CA SER A 647 -33.51 -14.65 17.72
C SER A 647 -32.12 -14.60 18.38
N PHE A 648 -31.05 -15.00 17.68
CA PHE A 648 -29.68 -15.06 18.19
C PHE A 648 -28.87 -13.79 17.85
N ILE A 649 -29.25 -12.67 18.45
CA ILE A 649 -28.68 -11.34 18.11
C ILE A 649 -27.19 -11.15 18.52
N HIS A 650 -26.63 -12.04 19.33
CA HIS A 650 -25.24 -11.96 19.82
C HIS A 650 -24.25 -12.83 19.05
N LEU A 651 -24.68 -13.42 17.92
CA LEU A 651 -23.91 -14.43 17.22
C LEU A 651 -22.62 -13.85 16.59
N GLU A 652 -21.48 -14.44 16.95
CA GLU A 652 -20.17 -14.22 16.34
C GLU A 652 -19.82 -15.31 15.32
N SER A 653 -20.41 -16.50 15.41
CA SER A 653 -20.15 -17.60 14.48
C SER A 653 -21.41 -18.40 14.14
N LEU A 654 -21.67 -18.57 12.84
CA LEU A 654 -22.79 -19.33 12.29
C LEU A 654 -22.29 -20.40 11.32
N SER A 655 -22.60 -21.67 11.57
CA SER A 655 -22.27 -22.78 10.66
C SER A 655 -23.44 -23.72 10.43
N VAL A 656 -23.96 -23.78 9.20
CA VAL A 656 -25.08 -24.63 8.81
C VAL A 656 -24.69 -25.51 7.63
N ILE A 657 -24.52 -26.82 7.89
CA ILE A 657 -23.86 -27.75 6.95
C ILE A 657 -24.82 -28.77 6.32
N GLN A 658 -26.03 -29.02 6.84
CA GLN A 658 -27.02 -29.95 6.22
C GLN A 658 -28.46 -29.72 6.73
N SER A 659 -28.95 -28.48 6.76
CA SER A 659 -30.33 -28.17 7.20
C SER A 659 -30.90 -27.02 6.38
N PRO A 660 -32.15 -27.13 5.86
CA PRO A 660 -32.78 -26.04 5.16
C PRO A 660 -33.00 -24.88 6.13
N LEU A 661 -32.58 -23.68 5.74
CA LEU A 661 -32.94 -22.45 6.43
C LEU A 661 -34.14 -21.82 5.74
N LEU A 662 -34.97 -21.13 6.51
CA LEU A 662 -35.84 -20.11 5.91
C LEU A 662 -34.96 -18.94 5.42
N PRO A 663 -35.46 -18.05 4.55
CA PRO A 663 -34.74 -16.81 4.23
C PRO A 663 -34.35 -16.09 5.52
N ILE A 664 -33.08 -15.70 5.64
CA ILE A 664 -32.50 -15.07 6.83
C ILE A 664 -32.11 -13.64 6.50
N ASN A 665 -32.47 -12.69 7.35
CA ASN A 665 -31.89 -11.35 7.30
C ASN A 665 -30.55 -11.29 8.05
N PHE A 666 -29.44 -11.36 7.31
CA PHE A 666 -28.09 -11.35 7.89
C PHE A 666 -27.68 -10.01 8.53
N GLN A 667 -28.39 -8.92 8.21
CA GLN A 667 -28.17 -7.60 8.83
C GLN A 667 -28.44 -7.61 10.35
N LEU A 668 -29.15 -8.63 10.86
CA LEU A 668 -29.43 -8.80 12.28
C LEU A 668 -28.20 -9.29 13.09
N PHE A 669 -27.16 -9.81 12.44
CA PHE A 669 -25.98 -10.39 13.11
C PHE A 669 -24.77 -9.44 13.10
N SER A 670 -24.87 -8.31 13.80
CA SER A 670 -23.82 -7.27 13.81
C SER A 670 -22.47 -7.71 14.41
N ASN A 671 -22.42 -8.85 15.12
CA ASN A 671 -21.20 -9.39 15.72
C ASN A 671 -20.58 -10.55 14.93
N LEU A 672 -21.18 -10.95 13.80
CA LEU A 672 -20.76 -12.12 13.04
C LEU A 672 -19.34 -11.96 12.48
N LYS A 673 -18.46 -12.88 12.87
CA LYS A 673 -17.08 -13.01 12.38
C LYS A 673 -16.90 -14.17 11.42
N ASN A 674 -17.63 -15.27 11.64
CA ASN A 674 -17.47 -16.49 10.88
C ASN A 674 -18.82 -16.99 10.35
N LEU A 675 -18.92 -17.16 9.04
CA LEU A 675 -20.12 -17.69 8.38
C LEU A 675 -19.77 -18.93 7.55
N THR A 676 -20.48 -20.03 7.75
CA THR A 676 -20.40 -21.24 6.92
C THR A 676 -21.80 -21.71 6.53
N LEU A 677 -22.09 -21.77 5.24
CA LEU A 677 -23.38 -22.25 4.70
C LEU A 677 -23.11 -23.28 3.59
N SER A 678 -23.75 -24.45 3.63
CA SER A 678 -23.56 -25.53 2.64
C SER A 678 -24.73 -25.69 1.63
N THR A 679 -24.64 -26.71 0.76
CA THR A 679 -25.30 -26.89 -0.55
C THR A 679 -26.81 -27.18 -0.58
N ASP A 680 -27.53 -27.22 0.54
CA ASP A 680 -28.96 -27.63 0.56
C ASP A 680 -29.89 -26.61 1.27
N ILE A 681 -29.76 -25.31 0.93
CA ILE A 681 -30.68 -24.26 1.39
C ILE A 681 -31.57 -23.80 0.21
N PRO A 682 -32.82 -24.30 0.08
CA PRO A 682 -33.71 -23.87 -0.99
C PRO A 682 -34.11 -22.40 -0.83
N ASN A 683 -34.00 -21.62 -1.93
CA ASN A 683 -34.42 -20.21 -2.08
C ASN A 683 -33.45 -19.11 -1.60
N LEU A 684 -32.15 -19.36 -1.45
CA LEU A 684 -31.17 -18.31 -1.12
C LEU A 684 -30.53 -17.71 -2.39
N GLU A 685 -31.29 -16.92 -3.14
CA GLU A 685 -30.80 -16.28 -4.39
C GLU A 685 -29.84 -15.11 -4.13
N THR A 686 -29.99 -14.42 -3.00
CA THR A 686 -29.20 -13.25 -2.59
C THR A 686 -28.74 -13.37 -1.14
N ILE A 687 -27.47 -13.03 -0.88
CA ILE A 687 -26.86 -12.98 0.45
C ILE A 687 -26.31 -11.56 0.64
N ASP A 688 -26.87 -10.80 1.58
CA ASP A 688 -26.40 -9.45 1.91
C ASP A 688 -25.65 -9.44 3.24
N LEU A 689 -24.34 -9.17 3.18
CA LEU A 689 -23.40 -9.12 4.30
C LEU A 689 -22.76 -7.73 4.45
N ASN A 690 -23.24 -6.70 3.74
CA ASN A 690 -22.64 -5.35 3.77
C ASN A 690 -22.61 -4.73 5.18
N SER A 691 -23.51 -5.14 6.06
CA SER A 691 -23.62 -4.62 7.43
C SER A 691 -22.79 -5.39 8.46
N ASN A 692 -22.11 -6.48 8.07
CA ASN A 692 -21.37 -7.36 8.98
C ASN A 692 -19.90 -6.94 9.11
N LEU A 693 -19.66 -5.80 9.75
CA LEU A 693 -18.36 -5.11 9.88
C LEU A 693 -17.27 -5.85 10.69
N LYS A 694 -17.50 -7.11 11.07
CA LYS A 694 -16.57 -7.94 11.86
C LYS A 694 -16.24 -9.25 11.17
N LEU A 695 -16.66 -9.45 9.92
CA LEU A 695 -16.41 -10.69 9.20
C LEU A 695 -14.91 -10.93 9.04
N GLU A 696 -14.50 -12.17 9.30
CA GLU A 696 -13.13 -12.64 9.12
C GLU A 696 -13.10 -13.78 8.09
N GLN A 697 -14.08 -14.70 8.16
CA GLN A 697 -14.17 -15.87 7.28
C GLN A 697 -15.60 -16.12 6.80
N VAL A 698 -15.74 -16.34 5.49
CA VAL A 698 -17.02 -16.63 4.83
C VAL A 698 -16.86 -17.85 3.94
N TYR A 699 -17.59 -18.91 4.24
CA TYR A 699 -17.60 -20.17 3.51
C TYR A 699 -18.99 -20.45 2.93
N LEU A 700 -19.14 -20.40 1.61
CA LEU A 700 -20.45 -20.53 0.96
C LEU A 700 -20.51 -21.73 0.01
N GLY A 701 -21.56 -22.54 0.13
CA GLY A 701 -21.91 -23.59 -0.82
C GLY A 701 -23.00 -23.20 -1.82
N VAL A 702 -23.62 -22.01 -1.67
CA VAL A 702 -24.75 -21.51 -2.46
C VAL A 702 -24.72 -19.97 -2.60
N GLY A 703 -25.36 -19.42 -3.64
CA GLY A 703 -25.65 -17.97 -3.80
C GLY A 703 -25.40 -17.43 -5.22
N ASN A 704 -26.38 -16.72 -5.81
CA ASN A 704 -26.23 -16.08 -7.13
C ASN A 704 -25.83 -14.60 -7.03
N LYS A 705 -26.20 -13.91 -5.94
CA LYS A 705 -25.81 -12.53 -5.65
C LYS A 705 -25.30 -12.42 -4.22
N ILE A 706 -24.08 -11.96 -4.02
CA ILE A 706 -23.43 -11.85 -2.71
C ILE A 706 -22.96 -10.41 -2.56
N PHE A 707 -23.37 -9.73 -1.48
CA PHE A 707 -22.93 -8.38 -1.14
C PHE A 707 -22.04 -8.45 0.10
N LEU A 708 -20.79 -8.01 -0.01
CA LEU A 708 -19.68 -8.13 0.93
C LEU A 708 -18.86 -6.83 0.99
N ASN A 709 -19.41 -5.68 0.59
CA ASN A 709 -18.76 -4.38 0.72
C ASN A 709 -19.03 -3.83 2.12
N ASN A 710 -18.23 -4.30 3.08
CA ASN A 710 -18.42 -4.12 4.51
C ASN A 710 -17.23 -3.37 5.17
N GLY A 711 -16.20 -3.00 4.39
CA GLY A 711 -15.00 -2.31 4.86
C GLY A 711 -13.91 -3.22 5.45
N ILE A 712 -14.04 -4.54 5.35
CA ILE A 712 -13.15 -5.53 5.98
C ILE A 712 -12.49 -6.42 4.91
N ASN A 713 -11.26 -6.86 5.19
CA ASN A 713 -10.56 -7.80 4.32
C ASN A 713 -10.84 -9.25 4.76
N GLU A 714 -12.09 -9.70 4.65
CA GLU A 714 -12.44 -11.09 4.96
C GLU A 714 -11.96 -12.09 3.91
N ASN A 715 -11.84 -13.35 4.32
CA ASN A 715 -11.58 -14.45 3.40
C ASN A 715 -12.90 -15.07 2.95
N LEU A 716 -13.24 -14.90 1.67
CA LEU A 716 -14.33 -15.61 1.02
C LEU A 716 -13.79 -16.88 0.37
N SER A 717 -14.44 -18.01 0.67
CA SER A 717 -14.16 -19.31 0.08
C SER A 717 -15.46 -20.02 -0.27
N PHE A 718 -15.53 -20.65 -1.44
CA PHE A 718 -16.69 -21.48 -1.78
C PHE A 718 -16.39 -22.94 -1.44
N LEU A 719 -17.32 -23.60 -0.75
CA LEU A 719 -17.17 -24.98 -0.31
C LEU A 719 -17.31 -25.94 -1.50
N GLU A 720 -16.23 -26.64 -1.85
CA GLU A 720 -16.28 -27.73 -2.82
C GLU A 720 -16.81 -29.00 -2.13
N ASN A 721 -18.02 -29.49 -2.45
CA ASN A 721 -18.34 -30.90 -2.25
C ASN A 721 -19.53 -31.44 -3.06
N TYR A 722 -19.30 -32.63 -3.63
CA TYR A 722 -20.20 -33.64 -4.22
C TYR A 722 -21.44 -33.13 -4.97
N ASN A 723 -21.23 -32.86 -6.27
CA ASN A 723 -22.20 -32.80 -7.38
C ASN A 723 -22.72 -31.45 -7.90
N HIS A 724 -22.34 -30.29 -7.37
CA HIS A 724 -22.55 -29.03 -8.09
C HIS A 724 -21.45 -28.01 -7.75
N THR A 725 -20.48 -27.86 -8.64
CA THR A 725 -19.60 -26.69 -8.67
C THR A 725 -20.41 -25.49 -9.15
N VAL A 726 -20.91 -24.66 -8.23
CA VAL A 726 -21.72 -23.47 -8.56
C VAL A 726 -20.94 -22.46 -9.40
N ILE A 727 -19.62 -22.37 -9.24
CA ILE A 727 -18.81 -21.32 -9.89
C ILE A 727 -18.17 -21.76 -11.21
N ASN A 728 -17.88 -23.06 -11.39
CA ASN A 728 -17.12 -23.50 -12.55
C ASN A 728 -17.95 -23.73 -13.83
N GLU A 729 -19.29 -23.66 -13.80
CA GLU A 729 -20.09 -23.99 -14.99
C GLU A 729 -21.16 -22.96 -15.40
N SER A 730 -21.44 -21.90 -14.63
CA SER A 730 -22.58 -21.03 -14.96
C SER A 730 -22.33 -19.51 -15.06
N GLY A 731 -21.20 -18.96 -14.62
CA GLY A 731 -20.88 -17.52 -14.80
C GLY A 731 -21.88 -16.52 -14.21
N ASN A 732 -22.87 -16.98 -13.43
CA ASN A 732 -24.02 -16.19 -12.98
C ASN A 732 -23.92 -15.74 -11.52
N VAL A 733 -22.73 -15.82 -10.91
CA VAL A 733 -22.50 -15.34 -9.55
C VAL A 733 -22.04 -13.89 -9.61
N TYR A 734 -22.82 -13.00 -8.99
CA TYR A 734 -22.47 -11.61 -8.75
C TYR A 734 -21.92 -11.47 -7.32
N LEU A 735 -20.74 -10.86 -7.20
CA LEU A 735 -20.06 -10.61 -5.92
C LEU A 735 -19.74 -9.13 -5.84
N CYS A 736 -20.44 -8.42 -4.96
CA CYS A 736 -20.09 -7.05 -4.62
C CYS A 736 -19.19 -7.03 -3.39
N VAL A 737 -18.00 -6.46 -3.47
CA VAL A 737 -16.94 -6.51 -2.43
C VAL A 737 -16.28 -5.15 -2.29
N ASP A 738 -15.51 -4.94 -1.24
CA ASP A 738 -14.73 -3.72 -1.12
C ASP A 738 -13.74 -3.53 -2.28
N ASP A 739 -13.50 -2.28 -2.68
CA ASP A 739 -12.58 -1.90 -3.77
C ASP A 739 -11.23 -2.61 -3.68
N PHE A 740 -10.66 -2.67 -2.47
CA PHE A 740 -9.35 -3.26 -2.22
C PHE A 740 -9.32 -4.80 -2.37
N GLN A 741 -10.47 -5.48 -2.36
CA GLN A 741 -10.57 -6.94 -2.53
C GLN A 741 -10.92 -7.35 -3.95
N THR A 742 -11.44 -6.44 -4.78
CA THR A 742 -11.88 -6.73 -6.16
C THR A 742 -10.84 -7.50 -6.97
N THR A 743 -9.56 -7.10 -6.90
CA THR A 743 -8.46 -7.75 -7.63
C THR A 743 -8.18 -9.15 -7.10
N THR A 744 -8.15 -9.31 -5.78
CA THR A 744 -7.88 -10.59 -5.10
C THR A 744 -8.97 -11.60 -5.40
N PHE A 745 -10.24 -11.21 -5.24
CA PHE A 745 -11.36 -12.09 -5.53
C PHE A 745 -11.52 -12.35 -7.03
N HIS A 746 -11.13 -11.43 -7.91
CA HIS A 746 -11.12 -11.69 -9.35
C HIS A 746 -10.08 -12.74 -9.74
N ALA A 747 -8.87 -12.67 -9.17
CA ALA A 747 -7.86 -13.70 -9.37
C ALA A 747 -8.32 -15.08 -8.84
N GLN A 748 -9.09 -15.09 -7.75
CA GLN A 748 -9.61 -16.30 -7.13
C GLN A 748 -10.85 -16.87 -7.84
N TYR A 749 -11.70 -16.01 -8.42
CA TYR A 749 -12.99 -16.35 -9.05
C TYR A 749 -13.16 -15.65 -10.41
N PRO A 750 -12.37 -16.01 -11.43
CA PRO A 750 -12.35 -15.30 -12.72
C PRO A 750 -13.65 -15.40 -13.53
N SER A 751 -14.56 -16.32 -13.15
CA SER A 751 -15.87 -16.52 -13.79
C SER A 751 -17.02 -15.79 -13.07
N ALA A 752 -16.77 -15.13 -11.94
CA ALA A 752 -17.76 -14.34 -11.22
C ALA A 752 -17.73 -12.87 -11.68
N ASN A 753 -18.90 -12.20 -11.65
CA ASN A 753 -18.99 -10.75 -11.87
C ASN A 753 -18.68 -10.05 -10.54
N ILE A 754 -17.50 -9.45 -10.43
CA ILE A 754 -16.99 -8.87 -9.18
C ILE A 754 -16.83 -7.35 -9.34
N ASN A 755 -17.47 -6.56 -8.47
CA ASN A 755 -17.30 -5.12 -8.44
C ASN A 755 -17.45 -4.56 -7.01
N SER A 756 -17.26 -3.25 -6.85
CA SER A 756 -17.40 -2.54 -5.58
C SER A 756 -18.63 -1.64 -5.47
N TYR A 757 -19.34 -1.41 -6.58
CA TYR A 757 -20.54 -0.59 -6.60
C TYR A 757 -21.77 -1.45 -6.27
N CYS A 758 -22.08 -1.62 -4.98
CA CYS A 758 -23.18 -2.47 -4.48
C CYS A 758 -24.54 -1.76 -4.44
N SER A 759 -24.49 -0.46 -4.15
CA SER A 759 -25.60 0.49 -4.11
C SER A 759 -25.03 1.91 -4.14
N PHE A 760 -25.77 2.87 -4.68
CA PHE A 760 -25.35 4.29 -4.75
C PHE A 760 -25.48 5.03 -3.41
N THR A 761 -26.28 4.47 -2.48
CA THR A 761 -26.24 4.78 -1.06
C THR A 761 -25.26 3.84 -0.34
N PRO A 762 -24.51 4.27 0.69
CA PRO A 762 -23.67 3.36 1.46
C PRO A 762 -24.45 2.16 2.02
N GLY A 763 -23.81 1.00 2.14
CA GLY A 763 -24.38 -0.15 2.86
C GLY A 763 -24.32 0.06 4.38
N GLY A 764 -25.23 -0.58 5.12
CA GLY A 764 -25.28 -0.48 6.59
C GLY A 764 -25.98 0.77 7.12
N ASN A 765 -25.77 1.09 8.40
CA ASN A 765 -26.30 2.33 8.98
C ASN A 765 -25.42 3.52 8.58
N TYR A 766 -26.01 4.58 8.04
CA TYR A 766 -25.34 5.85 7.70
C TYR A 766 -26.30 7.00 7.99
N ASN A 767 -25.82 8.18 8.34
CA ASN A 767 -26.65 9.38 8.43
C ASN A 767 -26.67 10.15 7.09
N THR A 768 -27.74 10.86 6.82
CA THR A 768 -27.92 11.62 5.58
C THR A 768 -28.10 13.10 5.88
N ILE A 769 -27.31 13.96 5.23
CA ILE A 769 -27.60 15.38 5.12
C ILE A 769 -28.07 15.63 3.70
N SER A 770 -29.30 16.10 3.51
CA SER A 770 -29.81 16.51 2.21
C SER A 770 -30.29 17.95 2.23
N GLY A 771 -30.55 18.53 1.08
CA GLY A 771 -31.06 19.89 1.01
C GLY A 771 -31.18 20.37 -0.41
N ASN A 772 -31.73 21.57 -0.53
CA ASN A 772 -31.96 22.22 -1.80
C ASN A 772 -31.28 23.60 -1.85
N ALA A 773 -30.75 23.97 -3.01
CA ALA A 773 -30.18 25.28 -3.26
C ALA A 773 -31.05 26.05 -4.24
N LEU A 774 -31.56 27.21 -3.81
CA LEU A 774 -32.45 28.06 -4.59
C LEU A 774 -31.82 29.43 -4.86
N TYR A 775 -32.13 29.99 -6.02
CA TYR A 775 -31.75 31.34 -6.40
C TYR A 775 -32.94 32.30 -6.26
N ASP A 776 -32.87 33.15 -5.23
CA ASP A 776 -33.84 34.20 -4.91
C ASP A 776 -33.46 35.49 -5.65
N ASN A 777 -34.11 35.69 -6.80
CA ASN A 777 -33.84 36.82 -7.69
C ASN A 777 -34.50 38.12 -7.20
N GLU A 778 -35.67 38.03 -6.57
CA GLU A 778 -36.42 39.18 -6.06
C GLU A 778 -35.99 39.64 -4.66
N THR A 779 -35.10 38.89 -4.01
CA THR A 779 -34.59 39.13 -2.65
C THR A 779 -35.67 39.10 -1.57
N ASN A 780 -36.69 38.24 -1.72
CA ASN A 780 -37.79 38.07 -0.76
C ASN A 780 -37.58 36.89 0.22
N GLY A 781 -36.49 36.15 0.07
CA GLY A 781 -36.16 34.91 0.77
C GLY A 781 -36.64 33.68 0.01
N CYS A 782 -35.81 32.63 -0.03
CA CYS A 782 -36.07 31.46 -0.87
C CYS A 782 -37.39 30.74 -0.54
N ASP A 783 -38.27 30.66 -1.54
CA ASP A 783 -39.56 29.97 -1.53
C ASP A 783 -39.71 29.02 -2.73
N THR A 784 -40.84 28.30 -2.80
CA THR A 784 -41.06 27.27 -3.83
C THR A 784 -41.20 27.80 -5.27
N ASN A 785 -41.25 29.12 -5.47
CA ASN A 785 -41.29 29.76 -6.78
C ASN A 785 -39.90 30.13 -7.29
N ASP A 786 -38.88 30.09 -6.43
CA ASP A 786 -37.51 30.39 -6.80
C ASP A 786 -36.91 29.31 -7.68
N ALA A 787 -35.99 29.73 -8.55
CA ALA A 787 -35.35 28.83 -9.49
C ALA A 787 -34.33 27.94 -8.76
N PRO A 788 -34.22 26.65 -9.12
CA PRO A 788 -33.17 25.79 -8.60
C PRO A 788 -31.80 26.31 -9.03
N PHE A 789 -30.85 26.27 -8.12
CA PHE A 789 -29.47 26.57 -8.42
C PHE A 789 -28.77 25.27 -8.87
N GLU A 790 -28.73 25.06 -10.18
CA GLU A 790 -28.12 23.87 -10.79
C GLU A 790 -26.59 23.86 -10.65
N PHE A 791 -26.02 22.68 -10.42
CA PHE A 791 -24.57 22.44 -10.36
C PHE A 791 -23.79 23.36 -9.40
N LEU A 792 -24.41 23.75 -8.29
CA LEU A 792 -23.74 24.39 -7.16
C LEU A 792 -22.88 23.36 -6.43
N ARG A 793 -21.58 23.63 -6.32
CA ARG A 793 -20.72 22.82 -5.47
C ARG A 793 -21.05 23.10 -4.00
N VAL A 794 -21.37 22.07 -3.25
CA VAL A 794 -21.50 22.12 -1.79
C VAL A 794 -20.34 21.34 -1.19
N ASN A 795 -19.55 21.99 -0.35
CA ASN A 795 -18.45 21.35 0.38
C ASN A 795 -18.92 20.91 1.77
N MET A 796 -18.37 19.81 2.25
CA MET A 796 -18.59 19.27 3.59
C MET A 796 -17.23 18.95 4.23
N SER A 797 -17.04 19.30 5.51
CA SER A 797 -15.88 18.86 6.30
C SER A 797 -16.25 18.52 7.74
N ASP A 798 -15.66 17.46 8.28
CA ASP A 798 -15.74 17.09 9.71
C ASP A 798 -14.54 17.61 10.53
N GLY A 799 -13.67 18.42 9.91
CA GLY A 799 -12.40 18.91 10.47
C GLY A 799 -11.18 18.01 10.23
N THR A 800 -11.39 16.77 9.79
CA THR A 800 -10.32 15.80 9.45
C THR A 800 -10.41 15.38 7.98
N ASN A 801 -11.62 15.09 7.52
CA ASN A 801 -11.97 14.72 6.16
C ASN A 801 -12.77 15.85 5.51
N SER A 802 -12.70 15.91 4.18
CA SER A 802 -13.48 16.82 3.37
C SER A 802 -14.04 16.09 2.17
N GLY A 803 -15.30 16.34 1.84
CA GLY A 803 -15.95 15.88 0.62
C GLY A 803 -16.74 17.02 -0.01
N SER A 804 -17.20 16.82 -1.24
CA SER A 804 -18.11 17.76 -1.88
C SER A 804 -19.06 17.06 -2.84
N THR A 805 -20.19 17.68 -3.09
CA THR A 805 -21.17 17.26 -4.10
C THR A 805 -21.60 18.46 -4.92
N PHE A 806 -22.31 18.21 -6.02
CA PHE A 806 -22.94 19.24 -6.84
C PHE A 806 -24.45 19.06 -6.80
N THR A 807 -25.19 20.17 -6.77
CA THR A 807 -26.65 20.11 -6.91
C THR A 807 -27.04 19.60 -8.28
N ASN A 808 -28.14 18.85 -8.35
CA ASN A 808 -28.71 18.38 -9.62
C ASN A 808 -29.52 19.48 -10.33
N PHE A 809 -30.23 19.14 -11.41
CA PHE A 809 -31.10 20.07 -12.15
C PHE A 809 -32.30 20.61 -11.34
N GLU A 810 -32.63 19.98 -10.21
CA GLU A 810 -33.69 20.40 -9.29
C GLU A 810 -33.14 21.21 -8.11
N GLY A 811 -31.82 21.45 -8.06
CA GLY A 811 -31.14 22.16 -6.97
C GLY A 811 -30.84 21.28 -5.76
N ASP A 812 -31.15 19.98 -5.82
CA ASP A 812 -31.00 19.07 -4.69
C ASP A 812 -29.58 18.54 -4.55
N TYR A 813 -29.16 18.34 -3.30
CA TYR A 813 -27.91 17.68 -2.95
C TYR A 813 -28.09 16.73 -1.76
N ALA A 814 -27.17 15.79 -1.62
CA ALA A 814 -27.11 14.89 -0.48
C ALA A 814 -25.68 14.55 -0.09
N PHE A 815 -25.48 14.19 1.17
CA PHE A 815 -24.25 13.60 1.71
C PHE A 815 -24.62 12.42 2.61
N PHE A 816 -23.80 11.38 2.57
CA PHE A 816 -23.92 10.20 3.42
C PHE A 816 -22.70 10.09 4.32
N MET A 817 -22.90 10.01 5.64
CA MET A 817 -21.84 10.15 6.63
C MET A 817 -22.11 9.39 7.93
N ASN A 818 -21.08 9.14 8.71
CA ASN A 818 -21.20 8.47 10.01
C ASN A 818 -21.61 9.47 11.12
N ASN A 819 -21.36 9.13 12.39
CA ASN A 819 -21.50 10.09 13.48
C ASN A 819 -20.37 11.14 13.44
N GLY A 820 -20.67 12.36 13.89
CA GLY A 820 -19.72 13.46 13.78
C GLY A 820 -20.41 14.81 13.71
N THR A 821 -19.62 15.88 13.58
CA THR A 821 -20.11 17.23 13.31
C THR A 821 -19.55 17.67 11.95
N PHE A 822 -20.44 18.02 11.04
CA PHE A 822 -20.15 18.28 9.64
C PHE A 822 -20.48 19.71 9.31
N THR A 823 -19.50 20.44 8.77
CA THR A 823 -19.64 21.82 8.32
C THR A 823 -19.93 21.82 6.83
N LEU A 824 -21.09 22.35 6.42
CA LEU A 824 -21.42 22.54 5.00
C LEU A 824 -21.15 23.98 4.56
N THR A 825 -20.57 24.15 3.37
CA THR A 825 -20.23 25.45 2.79
C THR A 825 -20.43 25.41 1.27
N PRO A 826 -21.37 26.20 0.71
CA PRO A 826 -21.51 26.35 -0.74
C PRO A 826 -20.29 27.04 -1.35
N GLN A 827 -19.88 26.58 -2.52
CA GLN A 827 -18.76 27.13 -3.28
C GLN A 827 -19.23 27.53 -4.68
N LEU A 828 -19.29 28.84 -4.88
CA LEU A 828 -19.70 29.49 -6.13
C LEU A 828 -18.51 29.66 -7.08
N GLU A 829 -18.76 29.57 -8.39
CA GLU A 829 -17.77 29.86 -9.44
C GLU A 829 -17.31 31.33 -9.38
N ASN A 830 -18.27 32.26 -9.21
CA ASN A 830 -18.06 33.70 -9.06
C ASN A 830 -18.59 34.17 -7.69
N PRO A 831 -17.90 33.89 -6.57
CA PRO A 831 -18.46 34.10 -5.22
C PRO A 831 -18.75 35.56 -4.88
N THR A 832 -18.13 36.52 -5.58
CA THR A 832 -18.38 37.95 -5.37
C THR A 832 -19.71 38.44 -5.95
N TYR A 833 -20.29 37.71 -6.92
CA TYR A 833 -21.53 38.10 -7.60
C TYR A 833 -22.80 37.75 -6.82
N PHE A 834 -22.66 36.98 -5.72
CA PHE A 834 -23.78 36.40 -4.98
C PHE A 834 -23.56 36.46 -3.48
N ASN A 835 -24.65 36.48 -2.72
CA ASN A 835 -24.66 36.26 -1.28
C ASN A 835 -25.35 34.91 -1.00
N VAL A 836 -24.82 34.15 -0.04
CA VAL A 836 -25.35 32.83 0.34
C VAL A 836 -25.84 32.87 1.78
N SER A 837 -27.04 32.35 2.04
CA SER A 837 -27.65 32.26 3.36
C SER A 837 -28.17 30.84 3.64
N PRO A 838 -27.66 30.14 4.68
CA PRO A 838 -26.48 30.51 5.47
C PRO A 838 -25.19 30.34 4.65
N ALA A 839 -24.18 31.19 4.86
CA ALA A 839 -22.88 31.04 4.18
C ALA A 839 -22.15 29.75 4.57
N THR A 840 -22.37 29.27 5.79
CA THR A 840 -21.88 28.01 6.32
C THR A 840 -22.80 27.54 7.46
N THR A 841 -22.92 26.23 7.64
CA THR A 841 -23.76 25.60 8.67
C THR A 841 -23.08 24.36 9.24
N GLN A 842 -23.45 23.97 10.46
CA GLN A 842 -22.92 22.79 11.12
C GLN A 842 -24.05 21.85 11.54
N ILE A 843 -23.94 20.59 11.16
CA ILE A 843 -24.90 19.53 11.49
C ILE A 843 -24.16 18.45 12.26
N ALA A 844 -24.74 17.99 13.37
CA ALA A 844 -24.14 16.98 14.21
C ALA A 844 -25.04 15.74 14.34
N PHE A 845 -24.45 14.56 14.16
CA PHE A 845 -25.08 13.27 14.44
C PHE A 845 -24.38 12.58 15.60
N ALA A 846 -25.13 12.21 16.64
CA ALA A 846 -24.59 11.60 17.85
C ALA A 846 -24.21 10.11 17.68
N ASN A 847 -24.88 9.42 16.75
CA ASN A 847 -24.69 7.99 16.47
C ASN A 847 -24.87 7.71 14.97
N ASN A 848 -24.59 6.49 14.55
CA ASN A 848 -24.70 6.05 13.16
C ASN A 848 -25.92 5.12 13.01
N ASN A 849 -27.11 5.69 12.83
CA ASN A 849 -28.40 4.98 12.92
C ASN A 849 -29.45 5.52 11.94
N ASN A 850 -29.07 5.77 10.68
CA ASN A 850 -30.00 6.24 9.65
C ASN A 850 -30.70 7.55 10.00
N ASN A 851 -30.01 8.43 10.74
CA ASN A 851 -30.55 9.75 11.05
C ASN A 851 -30.47 10.63 9.81
N THR A 852 -31.46 11.49 9.62
CA THR A 852 -31.50 12.44 8.51
C THR A 852 -31.49 13.87 9.04
N ALA A 853 -30.85 14.77 8.30
CA ALA A 853 -30.88 16.19 8.51
C ALA A 853 -31.08 16.89 7.17
N SER A 854 -31.79 18.02 7.19
CA SER A 854 -32.01 18.83 6.00
C SER A 854 -31.39 20.22 6.21
N GLN A 855 -30.73 20.73 5.18
CA GLN A 855 -30.17 22.06 5.16
C GLN A 855 -30.30 22.67 3.76
N ASP A 856 -31.07 23.74 3.64
CA ASP A 856 -31.20 24.43 2.37
C ASP A 856 -30.25 25.63 2.30
N PHE A 857 -29.89 26.05 1.09
CA PHE A 857 -29.09 27.24 0.83
C PHE A 857 -29.86 28.20 -0.06
N CYS A 858 -29.93 29.46 0.38
CA CYS A 858 -30.54 30.53 -0.39
C CYS A 858 -29.48 31.45 -0.99
N ILE A 859 -29.50 31.61 -2.31
CA ILE A 859 -28.54 32.41 -3.05
C ILE A 859 -29.24 33.66 -3.59
N THR A 860 -28.71 34.84 -3.30
CA THR A 860 -29.24 36.13 -3.76
C THR A 860 -28.18 36.88 -4.58
N PRO A 861 -28.57 37.71 -5.57
CA PRO A 861 -27.63 38.53 -6.32
C PRO A 861 -26.93 39.57 -5.43
N ASN A 862 -25.63 39.77 -5.65
CA ASN A 862 -24.85 40.87 -5.09
C ASN A 862 -24.39 41.81 -6.21
N GLY A 863 -24.98 43.00 -6.31
CA GLY A 863 -24.68 43.93 -7.42
C GLY A 863 -25.27 43.47 -8.76
N THR A 864 -24.80 44.07 -9.85
CA THR A 864 -25.26 43.79 -11.22
C THR A 864 -24.07 43.32 -12.04
N HIS A 865 -24.07 42.05 -12.41
CA HIS A 865 -23.00 41.37 -13.13
C HIS A 865 -23.60 40.59 -14.29
N ASN A 866 -23.22 40.93 -15.52
CA ASN A 866 -23.59 40.15 -16.71
C ASN A 866 -22.36 39.36 -17.14
N ASP A 867 -22.49 38.05 -17.29
CA ASP A 867 -21.40 37.18 -17.73
C ASP A 867 -22.01 35.95 -18.38
N LEU A 868 -21.63 35.64 -19.62
CA LEU A 868 -22.13 34.52 -20.40
C LEU A 868 -20.97 33.62 -20.81
N GLU A 869 -21.25 32.34 -21.05
CA GLU A 869 -20.25 31.39 -21.54
C GLU A 869 -20.89 30.51 -22.61
N VAL A 870 -20.12 30.15 -23.63
CA VAL A 870 -20.51 29.18 -24.65
C VAL A 870 -19.44 28.12 -24.81
N VAL A 871 -19.86 26.87 -24.98
CA VAL A 871 -18.97 25.72 -25.23
C VAL A 871 -19.59 24.85 -26.32
N LEU A 872 -18.75 24.37 -27.24
CA LEU A 872 -19.16 23.41 -28.26
C LEU A 872 -18.46 22.07 -28.00
N ALA A 873 -19.24 21.00 -27.86
CA ALA A 873 -18.73 19.65 -27.65
C ALA A 873 -19.29 18.68 -28.70
N GLN A 874 -18.49 17.72 -29.14
CA GLN A 874 -18.97 16.62 -29.98
C GLN A 874 -19.80 15.62 -29.16
N VAL A 875 -20.84 15.04 -29.75
CA VAL A 875 -21.63 13.93 -29.22
C VAL A 875 -21.23 12.66 -29.96
N THR A 876 -21.27 12.67 -31.30
CA THR A 876 -20.73 11.58 -32.12
C THR A 876 -19.52 12.08 -32.91
N PRO A 877 -18.47 11.25 -33.09
CA PRO A 877 -17.24 11.70 -33.71
C PRO A 877 -17.43 11.98 -35.21
N ALA A 878 -16.73 12.98 -35.74
CA ALA A 878 -16.67 13.22 -37.17
C ALA A 878 -15.91 12.10 -37.88
N ARG A 879 -16.61 11.38 -38.76
CA ARG A 879 -16.05 10.31 -39.60
C ARG A 879 -16.38 10.58 -41.06
N PRO A 880 -15.45 10.38 -42.01
CA PRO A 880 -15.72 10.66 -43.42
C PRO A 880 -16.94 9.89 -43.94
N GLY A 881 -17.95 10.60 -44.45
CA GLY A 881 -19.18 10.03 -45.01
C GLY A 881 -20.28 9.69 -44.00
N PHE A 882 -20.13 10.08 -42.73
CA PHE A 882 -21.12 9.81 -41.69
C PHE A 882 -21.61 11.11 -41.03
N ASP A 883 -22.77 11.02 -40.38
CA ASP A 883 -23.31 12.08 -39.55
C ASP A 883 -22.51 12.21 -38.24
N ALA A 884 -22.13 13.44 -37.92
CA ALA A 884 -21.51 13.86 -36.68
C ALA A 884 -22.49 14.78 -35.93
N GLU A 885 -22.75 14.47 -34.67
CA GLU A 885 -23.63 15.22 -33.79
C GLU A 885 -22.79 16.04 -32.81
N TYR A 886 -23.21 17.26 -32.56
CA TYR A 886 -22.59 18.21 -31.65
C TYR A 886 -23.63 18.79 -30.71
N ARG A 887 -23.17 19.25 -29.55
CA ARG A 887 -23.97 19.96 -28.57
C ARG A 887 -23.36 21.33 -28.32
N LEU A 888 -24.15 22.37 -28.54
CA LEU A 888 -23.82 23.76 -28.24
C LEU A 888 -24.40 24.08 -26.86
N ILE A 889 -23.55 24.21 -25.86
CA ILE A 889 -23.90 24.53 -24.48
C ILE A 889 -23.66 26.02 -24.25
N TYR A 890 -24.59 26.69 -23.57
CA TYR A 890 -24.39 28.06 -23.13
C TYR A 890 -24.93 28.27 -21.73
N LYS A 891 -24.22 29.06 -20.92
CA LYS A 891 -24.46 29.28 -19.50
C LYS A 891 -24.46 30.77 -19.18
N ASN A 892 -25.29 31.18 -18.23
CA ASN A 892 -25.18 32.50 -17.60
C ASN A 892 -24.34 32.38 -16.32
N LYS A 893 -23.15 32.97 -16.32
CA LYS A 893 -22.23 33.03 -15.16
C LYS A 893 -22.42 34.31 -14.34
N GLY A 894 -23.24 35.24 -14.84
CA GLY A 894 -23.62 36.48 -14.18
C GLY A 894 -24.83 36.29 -13.28
N ASN A 895 -25.29 37.39 -12.69
CA ASN A 895 -26.38 37.42 -11.72
C ASN A 895 -27.63 38.16 -12.23
N GLN A 896 -27.70 38.43 -13.52
CA GLN A 896 -28.86 39.06 -14.18
C GLN A 896 -29.44 38.11 -15.22
N PRO A 897 -30.78 38.04 -15.38
CA PRO A 897 -31.38 37.34 -16.50
C PRO A 897 -31.01 37.98 -17.84
N LEU A 898 -30.45 37.21 -18.78
CA LEU A 898 -29.95 37.71 -20.06
C LEU A 898 -30.72 37.12 -21.25
N SER A 899 -30.78 37.87 -22.34
CA SER A 899 -31.39 37.43 -23.61
C SER A 899 -30.51 37.86 -24.77
N GLY A 900 -30.40 37.02 -25.78
CA GLY A 900 -29.52 37.27 -26.90
C GLY A 900 -29.59 36.16 -27.95
N ALA A 901 -28.47 35.93 -28.62
CA ALA A 901 -28.33 34.86 -29.60
C ALA A 901 -27.05 34.06 -29.36
N VAL A 902 -27.13 32.75 -29.61
CA VAL A 902 -26.00 31.83 -29.70
C VAL A 902 -25.85 31.39 -31.16
N SER A 903 -24.63 31.20 -31.63
CA SER A 903 -24.35 30.80 -33.01
C SER A 903 -23.14 29.89 -33.10
N VAL A 904 -23.09 29.10 -34.17
CA VAL A 904 -21.92 28.31 -34.56
C VAL A 904 -21.61 28.53 -36.04
N THR A 905 -20.34 28.71 -36.35
CA THR A 905 -19.82 28.75 -37.72
C THR A 905 -18.96 27.51 -37.99
N PHE A 906 -19.11 26.92 -39.18
CA PHE A 906 -18.41 25.71 -39.61
C PHE A 906 -18.09 25.78 -41.11
N ASP A 907 -17.18 24.91 -41.58
CA ASP A 907 -16.81 24.83 -43.01
C ASP A 907 -17.86 24.02 -43.79
N ASP A 908 -18.84 24.71 -44.35
CA ASP A 908 -19.92 24.15 -45.19
C ASP A 908 -19.39 23.34 -46.37
N ALA A 909 -18.19 23.65 -46.88
CA ALA A 909 -17.63 22.89 -47.99
C ALA A 909 -17.21 21.47 -47.58
N LYS A 910 -16.96 21.22 -46.28
CA LYS A 910 -16.50 19.94 -45.73
C LYS A 910 -17.55 19.19 -44.93
N SER A 911 -18.62 19.87 -44.53
CA SER A 911 -19.70 19.28 -43.73
C SER A 911 -21.00 20.03 -43.95
N ASP A 912 -22.11 19.30 -44.11
CA ASP A 912 -23.43 19.84 -44.41
C ASP A 912 -24.38 19.74 -43.21
N PHE A 913 -25.19 20.78 -42.96
CA PHE A 913 -26.20 20.74 -41.89
C PHE A 913 -27.35 19.76 -42.20
N VAL A 914 -27.65 18.87 -41.25
CA VAL A 914 -28.72 17.87 -41.36
C VAL A 914 -29.95 18.29 -40.56
N ASN A 915 -29.82 18.45 -39.25
CA ASN A 915 -30.92 18.84 -38.36
C ASN A 915 -30.40 19.44 -37.04
N ALA A 916 -31.32 19.98 -36.24
CA ALA A 916 -31.06 20.40 -34.86
C ALA A 916 -32.28 20.14 -33.97
N SER A 917 -32.01 19.86 -32.69
CA SER A 917 -33.01 19.69 -31.61
C SER A 917 -33.92 20.90 -31.44
N ILE A 918 -33.40 22.10 -31.68
CA ILE A 918 -34.15 23.35 -31.73
C ILE A 918 -33.95 23.97 -33.11
N THR A 919 -35.04 24.40 -33.76
CA THR A 919 -34.96 25.02 -35.09
C THR A 919 -34.14 26.32 -35.04
N PRO A 920 -33.10 26.48 -35.87
CA PRO A 920 -32.33 27.72 -35.94
C PRO A 920 -33.20 28.92 -36.29
N THR A 921 -32.97 30.04 -35.63
CA THR A 921 -33.55 31.34 -36.00
C THR A 921 -32.99 31.84 -37.33
N SER A 922 -31.72 31.54 -37.60
CA SER A 922 -31.07 31.76 -38.89
C SER A 922 -30.25 30.53 -39.28
N ASN A 923 -30.39 30.10 -40.53
CA ASN A 923 -29.59 29.05 -41.14
C ASN A 923 -29.07 29.56 -42.49
N THR A 924 -27.79 29.92 -42.52
CA THR A 924 -27.06 30.35 -43.72
C THR A 924 -25.90 29.40 -43.96
N THR A 925 -25.40 29.31 -45.19
CA THR A 925 -24.23 28.50 -45.56
C THR A 925 -23.09 28.67 -44.53
N GLY A 926 -22.71 27.58 -43.86
CA GLY A 926 -21.66 27.55 -42.84
C GLY A 926 -21.94 28.28 -41.52
N SER A 927 -23.19 28.66 -41.22
CA SER A 927 -23.55 29.33 -39.96
C SER A 927 -24.99 29.07 -39.50
N LEU A 928 -25.13 28.63 -38.25
CA LEU A 928 -26.40 28.42 -37.56
C LEU A 928 -26.50 29.39 -36.37
N SER A 929 -27.69 29.95 -36.12
CA SER A 929 -27.94 30.83 -34.98
C SER A 929 -29.32 30.64 -34.36
N TRP A 930 -29.39 30.74 -33.03
CA TRP A 930 -30.59 30.61 -32.22
C TRP A 930 -30.71 31.79 -31.26
N ASN A 931 -31.89 32.41 -31.19
CA ASN A 931 -32.20 33.36 -30.14
C ASN A 931 -32.58 32.62 -28.85
N TYR A 932 -32.12 33.15 -27.72
CA TYR A 932 -32.54 32.71 -26.39
C TYR A 932 -33.07 33.91 -25.61
N SER A 933 -34.07 33.65 -24.77
CA SER A 933 -34.67 34.66 -23.89
C SER A 933 -34.61 34.21 -22.45
N ASN A 934 -34.42 35.17 -21.54
CA ASN A 934 -34.48 34.99 -20.11
C ASN A 934 -33.66 33.77 -19.64
N LEU A 935 -32.38 33.74 -20.01
CA LEU A 935 -31.40 32.80 -19.46
C LEU A 935 -31.09 33.27 -18.04
N LEU A 936 -31.63 32.56 -17.05
CA LEU A 936 -31.49 32.90 -15.64
C LEU A 936 -30.04 32.73 -15.18
N PRO A 937 -29.61 33.43 -14.11
CA PRO A 937 -28.31 33.19 -13.48
C PRO A 937 -28.08 31.69 -13.21
N PHE A 938 -26.89 31.18 -13.57
CA PHE A 938 -26.47 29.78 -13.51
C PHE A 938 -27.19 28.78 -14.39
N GLU A 939 -28.30 29.18 -15.02
CA GLU A 939 -28.97 28.35 -16.00
C GLU A 939 -28.02 28.04 -17.16
N ASN A 940 -27.95 26.76 -17.50
CA ASN A 940 -27.28 26.29 -18.70
C ASN A 940 -28.32 25.67 -19.63
N ARG A 941 -28.22 25.97 -20.92
CA ARG A 941 -29.06 25.36 -21.96
C ARG A 941 -28.17 24.71 -22.99
N SER A 942 -28.72 23.73 -23.69
CA SER A 942 -27.99 23.06 -24.77
C SER A 942 -28.83 22.85 -26.01
N ILE A 943 -28.18 22.89 -27.17
CA ILE A 943 -28.77 22.62 -28.48
C ILE A 943 -27.93 21.52 -29.15
N ALA A 944 -28.53 20.36 -29.37
CA ALA A 944 -27.94 19.32 -30.22
C ALA A 944 -28.18 19.64 -31.70
N PHE A 945 -27.17 19.46 -32.55
CA PHE A 945 -27.27 19.58 -34.00
C PHE A 945 -26.36 18.58 -34.73
N THR A 946 -26.76 18.18 -35.93
CA THR A 946 -26.09 17.14 -36.73
C THR A 946 -25.56 17.72 -38.03
N LEU A 947 -24.30 17.41 -38.35
CA LEU A 947 -23.66 17.70 -39.62
C LEU A 947 -23.27 16.39 -40.32
N ASN A 948 -23.51 16.28 -41.62
CA ASN A 948 -22.98 15.20 -42.43
C ASN A 948 -21.55 15.56 -42.87
N VAL A 949 -20.57 14.69 -42.60
CA VAL A 949 -19.17 14.93 -42.97
C VAL A 949 -18.90 14.35 -44.35
N ASN A 950 -18.25 15.11 -45.23
CA ASN A 950 -17.92 14.65 -46.58
C ASN A 950 -17.16 13.31 -46.57
N THR A 951 -17.45 12.49 -47.57
CA THR A 951 -16.69 11.29 -47.90
C THR A 951 -15.29 11.64 -48.43
N PRO A 952 -14.35 10.68 -48.43
CA PRO A 952 -13.06 10.84 -49.10
C PRO A 952 -13.17 11.01 -50.63
N THR A 953 -14.36 10.81 -51.19
CA THR A 953 -14.65 10.90 -52.62
C THR A 953 -15.34 12.21 -53.04
N GLU A 954 -15.82 13.00 -52.09
CA GLU A 954 -16.41 14.32 -52.33
C GLU A 954 -15.33 15.39 -52.51
N THR A 955 -15.72 16.59 -52.93
CA THR A 955 -14.77 17.70 -53.16
C THR A 955 -15.28 18.98 -52.49
N PRO A 956 -14.58 19.51 -51.46
CA PRO A 956 -13.34 18.97 -50.87
C PRO A 956 -13.56 17.65 -50.11
N ALA A 957 -12.62 16.72 -50.28
CA ALA A 957 -12.61 15.45 -49.57
C ALA A 957 -12.23 15.68 -48.10
N VAL A 958 -12.84 14.90 -47.21
CA VAL A 958 -12.45 14.83 -45.79
C VAL A 958 -11.89 13.43 -45.51
N ASN A 959 -10.74 13.38 -44.86
CA ASN A 959 -9.98 12.16 -44.55
C ASN A 959 -9.67 12.09 -43.05
N ASN A 960 -9.34 10.90 -42.56
CA ASN A 960 -8.87 10.72 -41.19
C ASN A 960 -7.63 11.58 -40.93
N GLY A 961 -7.63 12.33 -39.83
CA GLY A 961 -6.60 13.28 -39.45
C GLY A 961 -6.83 14.72 -39.94
N ASP A 962 -7.84 14.96 -40.79
CA ASP A 962 -8.24 16.33 -41.13
C ASP A 962 -8.84 17.04 -39.92
N ILE A 963 -8.72 18.37 -39.87
CA ILE A 963 -9.30 19.19 -38.80
C ILE A 963 -10.55 19.91 -39.32
N LEU A 964 -11.67 19.71 -38.63
CA LEU A 964 -12.89 20.51 -38.78
C LEU A 964 -12.87 21.63 -37.74
N ALA A 965 -12.85 22.88 -38.21
CA ALA A 965 -12.78 24.05 -37.37
C ALA A 965 -14.19 24.63 -37.14
N PHE A 966 -14.53 24.82 -35.87
CA PHE A 966 -15.77 25.41 -35.43
C PHE A 966 -15.49 26.66 -34.59
N ASN A 967 -16.40 27.62 -34.66
CA ASN A 967 -16.38 28.79 -33.79
C ASN A 967 -17.81 29.06 -33.32
N ALA A 968 -18.04 28.85 -32.03
CA ALA A 968 -19.28 29.13 -31.35
C ALA A 968 -19.19 30.50 -30.66
N GLN A 969 -20.30 31.25 -30.65
CA GLN A 969 -20.36 32.59 -30.07
C GLN A 969 -21.70 32.83 -29.39
N ILE A 970 -21.69 33.58 -28.31
CA ILE A 970 -22.89 34.05 -27.62
C ILE A 970 -22.89 35.57 -27.45
N THR A 971 -24.09 36.15 -27.43
CA THR A 971 -24.34 37.58 -27.28
C THR A 971 -25.37 37.82 -26.16
N PRO A 972 -25.43 39.01 -25.53
CA PRO A 972 -24.68 40.23 -25.84
C PRO A 972 -23.26 40.26 -25.25
N LEU A 973 -22.30 40.73 -26.05
CA LEU A 973 -20.91 40.96 -25.60
C LEU A 973 -20.75 42.29 -24.84
N THR A 974 -21.73 43.20 -24.94
CA THR A 974 -21.63 44.53 -24.36
C THR A 974 -22.10 44.51 -22.92
N GLY A 975 -21.22 44.90 -22.00
CA GLY A 975 -21.49 44.89 -20.57
C GLY A 975 -21.28 43.53 -19.90
N ASP A 976 -20.77 42.56 -20.66
CA ASP A 976 -20.30 41.26 -20.18
C ASP A 976 -18.92 41.40 -19.51
N GLU A 977 -18.72 40.76 -18.36
CA GLU A 977 -17.53 40.92 -17.53
C GLU A 977 -16.35 40.05 -17.95
N VAL A 978 -16.57 38.90 -18.60
CA VAL A 978 -15.50 38.02 -19.11
C VAL A 978 -15.69 37.73 -20.61
N PRO A 979 -15.55 38.68 -21.53
CA PRO A 979 -15.88 38.45 -22.95
C PRO A 979 -15.10 37.35 -23.69
N ALA A 980 -14.07 36.77 -23.07
CA ALA A 980 -13.24 35.71 -23.64
C ALA A 980 -13.93 34.32 -23.66
N ASP A 981 -14.84 34.03 -22.73
CA ASP A 981 -15.60 32.76 -22.69
C ASP A 981 -16.93 32.82 -23.47
N ASN A 982 -17.24 34.00 -24.03
CA ASN A 982 -18.33 34.19 -24.99
C ASN A 982 -18.03 33.68 -26.40
N VAL A 983 -16.82 33.19 -26.64
CA VAL A 983 -16.40 32.60 -27.90
C VAL A 983 -15.68 31.29 -27.62
N PHE A 984 -16.07 30.23 -28.31
CA PHE A 984 -15.43 28.92 -28.19
C PHE A 984 -14.96 28.42 -29.55
N VAL A 985 -13.65 28.20 -29.67
CA VAL A 985 -13.03 27.64 -30.87
C VAL A 985 -12.80 26.15 -30.64
N TYR A 986 -13.40 25.32 -31.48
CA TYR A 986 -13.26 23.87 -31.39
C TYR A 986 -12.67 23.31 -32.68
N ASN A 987 -11.52 22.63 -32.55
CA ASN A 987 -10.81 22.01 -33.67
C ASN A 987 -10.92 20.50 -33.56
N GLN A 988 -11.91 19.92 -34.23
CA GLN A 988 -12.15 18.49 -34.17
C GLN A 988 -11.29 17.73 -35.19
N THR A 989 -10.52 16.76 -34.72
CA THR A 989 -9.84 15.80 -35.59
C THR A 989 -10.84 14.78 -36.13
N VAL A 990 -10.86 14.60 -37.44
CA VAL A 990 -11.67 13.58 -38.12
C VAL A 990 -11.03 12.21 -37.89
N VAL A 991 -11.83 11.24 -37.46
CA VAL A 991 -11.35 9.91 -37.04
C VAL A 991 -12.00 8.77 -37.82
N GLY A 992 -11.42 7.58 -37.73
CA GLY A 992 -11.97 6.33 -38.29
C GLY A 992 -12.84 5.57 -37.28
N SER A 993 -13.01 4.25 -37.47
CA SER A 993 -13.60 3.35 -36.46
C SER A 993 -12.86 3.51 -35.13
N PHE A 994 -13.51 4.11 -34.13
CA PHE A 994 -12.95 4.41 -32.81
C PHE A 994 -13.79 3.77 -31.70
N ASP A 995 -13.26 3.78 -30.47
CA ASP A 995 -13.94 3.33 -29.25
C ASP A 995 -15.08 4.32 -28.90
N PRO A 996 -16.33 3.86 -28.73
CA PRO A 996 -17.45 4.74 -28.40
C PRO A 996 -17.44 5.28 -26.96
N ASN A 997 -16.55 4.77 -26.09
CA ASN A 997 -16.37 5.23 -24.72
C ASN A 997 -15.03 5.98 -24.57
N ASP A 998 -15.04 7.31 -24.53
CA ASP A 998 -13.82 8.12 -24.61
C ASP A 998 -13.87 9.43 -23.79
N ILE A 999 -12.71 10.03 -23.58
CA ILE A 999 -12.53 11.36 -22.97
C ILE A 999 -11.59 12.19 -23.82
N TYR A 1000 -11.86 13.49 -23.93
CA TYR A 1000 -10.99 14.41 -24.67
C TYR A 1000 -11.08 15.82 -24.10
N CYS A 1001 -9.95 16.53 -24.21
CA CYS A 1001 -9.83 17.96 -23.93
C CYS A 1001 -10.33 18.75 -25.15
N LEU A 1002 -11.31 19.62 -24.97
CA LEU A 1002 -11.93 20.38 -26.06
C LEU A 1002 -10.99 21.44 -26.65
N GLU A 1003 -10.05 21.96 -25.85
CA GLU A 1003 -9.01 22.88 -26.30
C GLU A 1003 -7.97 22.19 -27.21
N GLY A 1004 -7.86 20.86 -27.14
CA GLY A 1004 -7.01 20.04 -27.99
C GLY A 1004 -5.74 19.51 -27.30
N GLY A 1005 -4.92 18.78 -28.06
CA GLY A 1005 -3.73 18.08 -27.54
C GLY A 1005 -2.48 18.94 -27.37
N SER A 1006 -2.48 20.17 -27.88
CA SER A 1006 -1.33 21.09 -27.81
C SER A 1006 -1.84 22.53 -27.62
N LEU A 1007 -1.38 23.20 -26.57
CA LEU A 1007 -1.76 24.56 -26.20
C LEU A 1007 -0.54 25.44 -25.97
N ASP A 1008 -0.71 26.75 -26.18
CA ASP A 1008 0.33 27.72 -25.86
C ASP A 1008 0.56 27.77 -24.33
N PRO A 1009 1.82 27.90 -23.84
CA PRO A 1009 2.10 27.98 -22.40
C PRO A 1009 1.39 29.12 -21.67
N SER A 1010 0.91 30.16 -22.37
CA SER A 1010 0.04 31.20 -21.79
C SER A 1010 -1.33 30.70 -21.34
N MET A 1011 -1.73 29.49 -21.73
CA MET A 1011 -2.98 28.85 -21.30
C MET A 1011 -2.85 28.11 -19.95
N ILE A 1012 -1.64 28.00 -19.38
CA ILE A 1012 -1.45 27.43 -18.04
C ILE A 1012 -2.17 28.29 -16.99
N GLY A 1013 -2.94 27.65 -16.12
CA GLY A 1013 -3.80 28.31 -15.14
C GLY A 1013 -5.23 28.60 -15.64
N ASN A 1014 -5.50 28.46 -16.94
CA ASN A 1014 -6.84 28.64 -17.51
C ASN A 1014 -7.67 27.35 -17.41
N TYR A 1015 -8.99 27.50 -17.59
CA TYR A 1015 -9.92 26.38 -17.69
C TYR A 1015 -9.63 25.53 -18.92
N LEU A 1016 -9.64 24.21 -18.71
CA LEU A 1016 -9.68 23.19 -19.74
C LEU A 1016 -11.01 22.43 -19.61
N HIS A 1017 -11.63 22.14 -20.74
CA HIS A 1017 -12.93 21.49 -20.83
C HIS A 1017 -12.78 20.04 -21.24
N TYR A 1018 -13.38 19.14 -20.47
CA TYR A 1018 -13.35 17.71 -20.72
C TYR A 1018 -14.76 17.19 -20.91
N ASN A 1019 -14.96 16.45 -21.99
CA ASN A 1019 -16.21 15.73 -22.22
C ASN A 1019 -15.91 14.23 -22.20
N VAL A 1020 -16.55 13.50 -21.29
CA VAL A 1020 -16.54 12.04 -21.27
C VAL A 1020 -17.80 11.55 -21.96
N ARG A 1021 -17.64 10.70 -22.97
CA ARG A 1021 -18.73 10.07 -23.69
C ARG A 1021 -18.80 8.59 -23.37
N PHE A 1022 -20.02 8.08 -23.33
CA PHE A 1022 -20.26 6.67 -23.10
C PHE A 1022 -21.43 6.16 -23.92
N GLU A 1023 -21.33 4.93 -24.38
CA GLU A 1023 -22.35 4.21 -25.15
C GLU A 1023 -22.62 2.84 -24.54
N ASN A 1024 -23.89 2.54 -24.30
CA ASN A 1024 -24.28 1.19 -23.90
C ASN A 1024 -24.31 0.25 -25.12
N THR A 1025 -23.24 -0.53 -25.27
CA THR A 1025 -23.10 -1.54 -26.33
C THR A 1025 -23.77 -2.89 -26.00
N GLY A 1026 -24.31 -3.05 -24.78
CA GLY A 1026 -25.02 -4.25 -24.32
C GLY A 1026 -26.39 -4.44 -24.97
N THR A 1027 -27.04 -5.59 -24.77
CA THR A 1027 -28.35 -5.92 -25.38
C THR A 1027 -29.56 -5.49 -24.55
N ALA A 1028 -29.34 -4.97 -23.33
CA ALA A 1028 -30.36 -4.49 -22.41
C ALA A 1028 -30.07 -3.03 -22.01
N ALA A 1029 -31.08 -2.32 -21.51
CA ALA A 1029 -30.89 -0.95 -21.02
C ALA A 1029 -30.04 -0.95 -19.73
N ALA A 1030 -29.09 -0.03 -19.64
CA ALA A 1030 -28.32 0.20 -18.43
C ALA A 1030 -29.14 1.07 -17.48
N GLU A 1031 -29.45 0.55 -16.30
CA GLU A 1031 -30.23 1.24 -15.29
C GLU A 1031 -29.41 2.34 -14.61
N ASN A 1032 -28.11 2.12 -14.38
CA ASN A 1032 -27.24 3.09 -13.72
C ASN A 1032 -25.88 3.20 -14.40
N ILE A 1033 -25.27 4.39 -14.36
CA ILE A 1033 -23.93 4.63 -14.89
C ILE A 1033 -23.11 5.45 -13.91
N VAL A 1034 -21.84 5.09 -13.70
CA VAL A 1034 -20.89 5.91 -12.95
C VAL A 1034 -19.69 6.23 -13.84
N VAL A 1035 -19.35 7.51 -13.98
CA VAL A 1035 -18.11 7.96 -14.62
C VAL A 1035 -17.17 8.44 -13.53
N ALA A 1036 -16.10 7.68 -13.27
CA ALA A 1036 -15.13 7.97 -12.21
C ALA A 1036 -13.79 8.44 -12.78
N THR A 1037 -13.28 9.58 -12.30
CA THR A 1037 -11.99 10.14 -12.72
C THR A 1037 -11.17 10.58 -11.50
N THR A 1038 -9.88 10.23 -11.48
CA THR A 1038 -8.95 10.67 -10.42
C THR A 1038 -8.18 11.88 -10.92
N ILE A 1039 -8.34 13.01 -10.24
CA ILE A 1039 -7.72 14.28 -10.63
C ILE A 1039 -6.37 14.43 -9.95
N ASN A 1040 -5.30 14.58 -10.73
CA ASN A 1040 -3.96 14.83 -10.19
C ASN A 1040 -3.83 16.30 -9.71
N PRO A 1041 -3.65 16.56 -8.39
CA PRO A 1041 -3.54 17.94 -7.88
C PRO A 1041 -2.27 18.67 -8.32
N ALA A 1042 -1.25 17.94 -8.81
CA ALA A 1042 -0.06 18.55 -9.40
C ALA A 1042 -0.35 19.18 -10.78
N GLU A 1043 -1.38 18.68 -11.48
CA GLU A 1043 -1.74 19.07 -12.84
C GLU A 1043 -2.96 19.98 -12.89
N TYR A 1044 -3.90 19.84 -11.95
CA TYR A 1044 -5.14 20.62 -11.91
C TYR A 1044 -5.42 21.20 -10.54
N ASP A 1045 -6.12 22.34 -10.52
CA ASP A 1045 -6.72 22.89 -9.33
C ASP A 1045 -8.12 22.29 -9.12
N LEU A 1046 -8.22 21.26 -8.28
CA LEU A 1046 -9.49 20.58 -7.98
C LEU A 1046 -10.54 21.51 -7.34
N SER A 1047 -10.14 22.61 -6.70
CA SER A 1047 -11.08 23.58 -6.17
C SER A 1047 -11.87 24.28 -7.29
N SER A 1048 -11.30 24.37 -8.49
CA SER A 1048 -11.88 25.03 -9.64
C SER A 1048 -12.83 24.16 -10.47
N LEU A 1049 -12.97 22.85 -10.15
CA LEU A 1049 -13.84 21.93 -10.89
C LEU A 1049 -15.28 22.46 -10.95
N GLN A 1050 -15.86 22.47 -12.15
CA GLN A 1050 -17.26 22.82 -12.41
C GLN A 1050 -17.88 21.78 -13.36
N VAL A 1051 -19.09 21.32 -13.03
CA VAL A 1051 -19.94 20.55 -13.95
C VAL A 1051 -20.72 21.53 -14.82
N MET A 1052 -20.68 21.35 -16.13
CA MET A 1052 -21.30 22.30 -17.06
C MET A 1052 -22.59 21.76 -17.67
N ASN A 1053 -22.58 20.48 -18.04
CA ASN A 1053 -23.73 19.84 -18.67
C ASN A 1053 -23.59 18.32 -18.59
N ALA A 1054 -24.72 17.62 -18.55
CA ALA A 1054 -24.75 16.16 -18.66
C ALA A 1054 -25.95 15.72 -19.50
N SER A 1055 -25.87 14.51 -20.07
CA SER A 1055 -26.96 13.95 -20.90
C SER A 1055 -28.25 13.66 -20.12
N HIS A 1056 -28.13 13.36 -18.83
CA HIS A 1056 -29.20 12.92 -17.93
C HIS A 1056 -28.94 13.46 -16.53
N ASN A 1057 -29.93 13.31 -15.63
CA ASN A 1057 -29.78 13.65 -14.22
C ASN A 1057 -28.51 13.00 -13.65
N VAL A 1058 -27.64 13.84 -13.12
CA VAL A 1058 -26.33 13.44 -12.61
C VAL A 1058 -26.17 13.95 -11.19
N TYR A 1059 -25.72 13.06 -10.31
CA TYR A 1059 -25.24 13.38 -8.98
C TYR A 1059 -23.72 13.26 -8.99
N THR A 1060 -23.01 14.25 -8.45
CA THR A 1060 -21.54 14.22 -8.44
C THR A 1060 -21.03 14.04 -7.02
N ARG A 1061 -20.08 13.14 -6.82
CA ARG A 1061 -19.43 12.88 -5.53
C ARG A 1061 -17.93 13.11 -5.65
N LEU A 1062 -17.38 13.84 -4.69
CA LEU A 1062 -15.93 14.06 -4.57
C LEU A 1062 -15.45 13.52 -3.23
N ASN A 1063 -14.53 12.57 -3.30
CA ASN A 1063 -13.85 11.99 -2.15
C ASN A 1063 -12.33 12.08 -2.35
N GLY A 1064 -11.69 13.04 -1.67
CA GLY A 1064 -10.30 13.39 -1.94
C GLY A 1064 -10.11 13.88 -3.39
N ASN A 1065 -9.33 13.13 -4.17
CA ASN A 1065 -9.04 13.44 -5.58
C ASN A 1065 -9.90 12.64 -6.57
N LEU A 1066 -10.76 11.74 -6.09
CA LEU A 1066 -11.68 10.97 -6.93
C LEU A 1066 -12.97 11.76 -7.14
N VAL A 1067 -13.33 11.95 -8.40
CA VAL A 1067 -14.59 12.58 -8.84
C VAL A 1067 -15.43 11.51 -9.51
N GLU A 1068 -16.66 11.35 -9.04
CA GLU A 1068 -17.63 10.38 -9.57
C GLU A 1068 -18.87 11.13 -10.07
N PHE A 1069 -19.23 10.94 -11.34
CA PHE A 1069 -20.48 11.41 -11.93
C PHE A 1069 -21.45 10.22 -12.02
N ILE A 1070 -22.49 10.23 -11.20
CA ILE A 1070 -23.41 9.12 -10.95
C ILE A 1070 -24.74 9.43 -11.62
N PHE A 1071 -25.14 8.58 -12.55
CA PHE A 1071 -26.39 8.62 -13.28
C PHE A 1071 -27.28 7.46 -12.81
N GLU A 1072 -28.14 7.72 -11.83
CA GLU A 1072 -29.07 6.72 -11.31
C GLU A 1072 -30.32 6.62 -12.19
N ASN A 1073 -30.83 5.41 -12.38
CA ASN A 1073 -32.04 5.13 -13.14
C ASN A 1073 -32.09 5.83 -14.51
N ILE A 1074 -30.94 5.88 -15.19
CA ILE A 1074 -30.76 6.52 -16.50
C ILE A 1074 -31.51 5.77 -17.61
N GLN A 1075 -31.69 4.45 -17.45
CA GLN A 1075 -32.37 3.58 -18.43
C GLN A 1075 -31.79 3.72 -19.84
N LEU A 1076 -30.46 3.78 -19.95
CA LEU A 1076 -29.75 4.03 -21.20
C LEU A 1076 -29.87 2.81 -22.13
N ALA A 1077 -30.60 2.97 -23.24
CA ALA A 1077 -30.94 1.88 -24.15
C ALA A 1077 -29.73 1.07 -24.65
N GLY A 1078 -29.90 -0.24 -24.87
CA GLY A 1078 -28.87 -1.10 -25.45
C GLY A 1078 -28.86 -1.11 -26.99
N SER A 1079 -27.97 -1.92 -27.55
CA SER A 1079 -27.87 -2.25 -28.99
C SER A 1079 -29.13 -2.95 -29.53
N PRO A 1080 -29.58 -2.67 -30.77
CA PRO A 1080 -28.92 -1.87 -31.81
C PRO A 1080 -29.24 -0.36 -31.76
N SER A 1081 -30.08 0.08 -30.83
CA SER A 1081 -30.37 1.51 -30.65
C SER A 1081 -29.20 2.29 -30.07
N GLY A 1082 -28.34 1.65 -29.27
CA GLY A 1082 -27.09 2.20 -28.73
C GLY A 1082 -27.31 3.51 -28.00
N GLY A 1083 -27.81 3.47 -26.77
CA GLY A 1083 -28.01 4.69 -25.98
C GLY A 1083 -26.67 5.37 -25.70
N HIS A 1084 -26.58 6.66 -26.04
CA HIS A 1084 -25.39 7.48 -25.81
C HIS A 1084 -25.61 8.46 -24.64
N GLY A 1085 -24.57 8.68 -23.85
CA GLY A 1085 -24.56 9.69 -22.82
C GLY A 1085 -23.21 10.41 -22.76
N HIS A 1086 -23.20 11.52 -22.02
CA HIS A 1086 -22.02 12.33 -21.78
C HIS A 1086 -22.08 13.08 -20.44
N VAL A 1087 -20.90 13.47 -19.95
CA VAL A 1087 -20.71 14.48 -18.90
C VAL A 1087 -19.62 15.45 -19.33
N LEU A 1088 -19.96 16.75 -19.32
CA LEU A 1088 -19.08 17.87 -19.63
C LEU A 1088 -18.73 18.60 -18.33
N PHE A 1089 -17.43 18.69 -18.04
CA PHE A 1089 -16.91 19.42 -16.89
C PHE A 1089 -15.67 20.23 -17.30
N LYS A 1090 -15.33 21.23 -16.49
CA LYS A 1090 -14.13 22.05 -16.67
C LYS A 1090 -13.35 22.19 -15.38
N MET A 1091 -12.04 22.33 -15.49
CA MET A 1091 -11.16 22.63 -14.36
C MET A 1091 -9.93 23.42 -14.83
N LYS A 1092 -9.39 24.25 -13.96
CA LYS A 1092 -8.16 25.00 -14.24
C LYS A 1092 -6.95 24.08 -14.14
N SER A 1093 -6.05 24.19 -15.10
CA SER A 1093 -4.71 23.61 -14.95
C SER A 1093 -3.99 24.29 -13.77
N ASN A 1094 -3.15 23.53 -13.05
CA ASN A 1094 -2.40 24.06 -11.92
C ASN A 1094 -1.37 25.09 -12.45
N PRO A 1095 -1.33 26.34 -11.91
CA PRO A 1095 -0.37 27.35 -12.36
C PRO A 1095 1.11 26.95 -12.20
N ASN A 1096 1.39 25.92 -11.39
CA ASN A 1096 2.75 25.42 -11.15
C ASN A 1096 3.17 24.34 -12.16
N VAL A 1097 2.31 23.97 -13.12
CA VAL A 1097 2.71 23.14 -14.26
C VAL A 1097 3.83 23.87 -15.00
N GLN A 1098 4.98 23.21 -15.19
CA GLN A 1098 6.13 23.81 -15.85
C GLN A 1098 5.78 24.21 -17.30
N THR A 1099 6.43 25.23 -17.86
CA THR A 1099 6.12 25.82 -19.18
C THR A 1099 6.34 24.88 -20.39
N THR A 1100 6.82 23.66 -20.15
CA THR A 1100 6.94 22.56 -21.13
C THR A 1100 6.24 21.29 -20.64
N GLY A 1101 5.32 21.42 -19.68
CA GLY A 1101 4.59 20.34 -19.05
C GLY A 1101 3.36 19.92 -19.84
N HIS A 1102 2.68 18.88 -19.34
CA HIS A 1102 1.42 18.39 -19.88
C HIS A 1102 0.45 18.17 -18.74
N VAL A 1103 -0.84 18.09 -19.07
CA VAL A 1103 -1.89 17.66 -18.16
C VAL A 1103 -2.64 16.50 -18.81
N THR A 1104 -3.02 15.50 -18.02
CA THR A 1104 -3.69 14.29 -18.49
C THR A 1104 -4.94 14.02 -17.67
N SER A 1105 -6.02 13.61 -18.32
CA SER A 1105 -7.24 13.15 -17.66
C SER A 1105 -7.72 11.86 -18.29
N ASN A 1106 -8.19 10.92 -17.48
CA ASN A 1106 -8.86 9.70 -17.91
C ASN A 1106 -10.09 9.40 -17.04
N ALA A 1107 -10.97 8.52 -17.50
CA ALA A 1107 -12.16 8.12 -16.75
C ALA A 1107 -12.42 6.62 -16.87
N ASN A 1108 -13.04 6.05 -15.85
CA ASN A 1108 -13.58 4.69 -15.83
C ASN A 1108 -15.11 4.79 -15.85
N ILE A 1109 -15.74 4.12 -16.82
CA ILE A 1109 -17.20 4.16 -16.99
C ILE A 1109 -17.80 2.82 -16.57
N PHE A 1110 -18.58 2.81 -15.50
CA PHE A 1110 -19.29 1.65 -14.96
C PHE A 1110 -20.72 1.65 -15.50
N PHE A 1111 -21.13 0.55 -16.15
CA PHE A 1111 -22.53 0.34 -16.57
C PHE A 1111 -23.17 -0.70 -15.64
N ASP A 1112 -24.17 -0.29 -14.87
CA ASP A 1112 -24.79 -1.07 -13.81
C ASP A 1112 -23.74 -1.67 -12.88
N TYR A 1113 -23.68 -3.00 -12.85
CA TYR A 1113 -22.80 -3.80 -12.03
C TYR A 1113 -21.68 -4.45 -12.86
N ASN A 1114 -21.40 -3.94 -14.06
CA ASN A 1114 -20.35 -4.47 -14.92
C ASN A 1114 -18.97 -3.85 -14.62
N PHE A 1115 -17.90 -4.47 -15.13
CA PHE A 1115 -16.56 -3.91 -15.08
C PHE A 1115 -16.51 -2.53 -15.77
N PRO A 1116 -15.67 -1.61 -15.26
CA PRO A 1116 -15.52 -0.32 -15.90
C PRO A 1116 -14.89 -0.46 -17.28
N VAL A 1117 -15.40 0.30 -18.22
CA VAL A 1117 -14.73 0.58 -19.48
C VAL A 1117 -13.83 1.79 -19.24
N ALA A 1118 -12.52 1.56 -19.22
CA ALA A 1118 -11.54 2.64 -19.13
C ALA A 1118 -11.52 3.40 -20.46
N THR A 1119 -11.58 4.73 -20.39
CA THR A 1119 -11.40 5.60 -21.55
C THR A 1119 -9.93 5.65 -21.97
N ASN A 1120 -9.64 6.30 -23.09
CA ASN A 1120 -8.29 6.76 -23.42
C ASN A 1120 -7.77 7.80 -22.39
N ASP A 1121 -6.47 8.09 -22.47
CA ASP A 1121 -5.88 9.26 -21.82
C ASP A 1121 -6.09 10.50 -22.70
N ALA A 1122 -6.65 11.56 -22.14
CA ALA A 1122 -6.75 12.89 -22.76
C ALA A 1122 -5.58 13.76 -22.28
N THR A 1123 -4.46 13.73 -23.01
CA THR A 1123 -3.26 14.53 -22.71
C THR A 1123 -3.22 15.81 -23.53
N THR A 1124 -3.02 16.94 -22.85
CA THR A 1124 -2.77 18.25 -23.44
C THR A 1124 -1.37 18.73 -23.06
N VAL A 1125 -0.53 19.00 -24.04
CA VAL A 1125 0.84 19.49 -23.85
C VAL A 1125 0.88 21.01 -23.97
N PHE A 1126 1.53 21.69 -23.03
CA PHE A 1126 1.78 23.13 -23.11
C PHE A 1126 3.11 23.39 -23.82
N GLU A 1127 3.05 23.81 -25.08
CA GLU A 1127 4.23 24.02 -25.90
C GLU A 1127 4.09 25.23 -26.81
N THR A 1128 5.18 25.98 -26.99
CA THR A 1128 5.23 27.04 -27.99
C THR A 1128 5.28 26.39 -29.37
N LEU A 1129 4.18 26.46 -30.12
CA LEU A 1129 4.10 25.95 -31.50
C LEU A 1129 5.25 26.51 -32.34
N ARG A 1130 6.27 25.68 -32.57
CA ARG A 1130 7.36 25.95 -33.50
C ARG A 1130 6.98 25.36 -34.85
N THR A 1131 7.04 26.17 -35.90
CA THR A 1131 7.08 25.62 -37.25
C THR A 1131 8.28 24.68 -37.33
N ASN A 1132 8.07 23.44 -37.80
CA ASN A 1132 9.13 22.44 -38.04
C ASN A 1132 10.21 23.01 -38.97
N ASP A 1133 11.14 23.79 -38.41
CA ASP A 1133 12.43 24.04 -39.00
C ASP A 1133 13.25 22.78 -38.72
N ASN A 1134 13.38 21.95 -39.76
CA ASN A 1134 14.31 20.83 -39.70
C ASN A 1134 15.72 21.41 -39.49
N ASP A 1135 16.24 21.35 -38.26
CA ASP A 1135 17.60 21.78 -37.92
C ASP A 1135 18.68 20.96 -38.66
N ALA A 1136 18.29 19.83 -39.28
CA ALA A 1136 19.12 19.07 -40.20
C ALA A 1136 19.47 19.82 -41.51
N ILE A 1137 18.73 20.87 -41.89
CA ILE A 1137 19.02 21.65 -43.10
C ILE A 1137 19.88 22.87 -42.70
N THR A 1138 21.19 22.79 -42.97
CA THR A 1138 22.13 23.90 -42.79
C THR A 1138 22.09 24.82 -44.02
N VAL A 1139 21.66 26.07 -43.82
CA VAL A 1139 21.59 27.10 -44.87
C VAL A 1139 22.25 28.38 -44.38
N GLN A 1140 23.13 28.95 -45.21
CA GLN A 1140 23.72 30.27 -45.01
C GLN A 1140 23.07 31.29 -45.94
N ILE A 1141 22.73 32.45 -45.40
CA ILE A 1141 22.18 33.57 -46.15
C ILE A 1141 23.00 34.83 -45.91
N TYR A 1142 23.45 35.49 -46.98
CA TYR A 1142 24.22 36.72 -46.85
C TYR A 1142 24.17 37.60 -48.10
N PRO A 1143 24.35 38.93 -47.96
CA PRO A 1143 24.19 39.65 -46.70
C PRO A 1143 22.72 39.60 -46.23
N ASN A 1144 22.47 39.52 -44.93
CA ASN A 1144 21.15 39.69 -44.32
C ASN A 1144 21.32 40.50 -43.02
N PRO A 1145 20.93 41.79 -42.96
CA PRO A 1145 20.13 42.53 -43.94
C PRO A 1145 20.77 42.68 -45.33
N THR A 1146 19.94 42.74 -46.37
CA THR A 1146 20.34 42.93 -47.77
C THR A 1146 19.81 44.24 -48.35
N LYS A 1147 20.58 44.84 -49.26
CA LYS A 1147 20.07 45.83 -50.20
C LYS A 1147 19.45 45.09 -51.38
N ASP A 1148 20.15 44.87 -52.49
CA ASP A 1148 19.45 44.39 -53.69
C ASP A 1148 19.72 42.93 -54.03
N GLN A 1149 20.67 42.27 -53.35
CA GLN A 1149 21.15 40.94 -53.72
C GLN A 1149 21.27 40.06 -52.47
N LEU A 1150 20.63 38.88 -52.51
CA LEU A 1150 20.71 37.89 -51.44
C LEU A 1150 21.31 36.60 -51.98
N HIS A 1151 22.33 36.08 -51.30
CA HIS A 1151 22.90 34.77 -51.54
C HIS A 1151 22.29 33.77 -50.56
N ILE A 1152 21.80 32.63 -51.08
CA ILE A 1152 21.26 31.52 -50.30
C ILE A 1152 22.08 30.27 -50.62
N GLN A 1153 22.81 29.73 -49.64
CA GLN A 1153 23.67 28.57 -49.80
C GLN A 1153 23.25 27.45 -48.85
N SER A 1154 23.05 26.24 -49.37
CA SER A 1154 22.63 25.05 -48.62
C SER A 1154 23.61 23.90 -48.84
N GLN A 1155 23.79 23.02 -47.85
CA GLN A 1155 24.59 21.80 -48.05
C GLN A 1155 23.95 20.82 -49.05
N GLU A 1156 22.61 20.84 -49.15
CA GLU A 1156 21.82 20.02 -50.07
C GLU A 1156 21.22 20.85 -51.20
N ALA A 1157 20.90 20.20 -52.33
CA ALA A 1157 20.28 20.88 -53.46
C ALA A 1157 18.89 21.42 -53.08
N ILE A 1158 18.69 22.72 -53.29
CA ILE A 1158 17.43 23.41 -53.09
C ILE A 1158 16.54 23.08 -54.28
N LYS A 1159 15.43 22.40 -54.02
CA LYS A 1159 14.41 22.00 -55.01
C LYS A 1159 13.37 23.09 -55.26
N LYS A 1160 13.09 23.89 -54.23
CA LYS A 1160 12.09 24.97 -54.31
C LYS A 1160 12.40 26.09 -53.32
N LEU A 1161 12.11 27.33 -53.70
CA LEU A 1161 12.07 28.52 -52.84
C LEU A 1161 10.69 29.17 -52.95
N GLU A 1162 10.08 29.49 -51.82
CA GLU A 1162 8.82 30.22 -51.74
C GLU A 1162 9.02 31.44 -50.86
N TRP A 1163 8.67 32.61 -51.38
CA TRP A 1163 8.80 33.89 -50.68
C TRP A 1163 7.46 34.34 -50.14
N TYR A 1164 7.47 34.87 -48.93
CA TYR A 1164 6.30 35.33 -48.21
C TYR A 1164 6.51 36.76 -47.70
N ASP A 1165 5.44 37.55 -47.68
CA ASP A 1165 5.41 38.79 -46.90
C ASP A 1165 5.15 38.50 -45.41
N ILE A 1166 5.16 39.55 -44.57
CA ILE A 1166 4.89 39.42 -43.13
C ILE A 1166 3.47 38.94 -42.81
N GLY A 1167 2.53 39.05 -43.75
CA GLY A 1167 1.15 38.56 -43.62
C GLY A 1167 0.96 37.13 -44.11
N GLY A 1168 2.04 36.42 -44.48
CA GLY A 1168 2.00 35.05 -44.94
C GLY A 1168 1.53 34.86 -46.39
N ARG A 1169 1.38 35.94 -47.18
CA ARG A 1169 1.02 35.83 -48.60
C ARG A 1169 2.24 35.43 -49.42
N ILE A 1170 2.09 34.45 -50.31
CA ILE A 1170 3.14 34.04 -51.24
C ILE A 1170 3.37 35.15 -52.27
N LEU A 1171 4.58 35.71 -52.27
CA LEU A 1171 5.03 36.72 -53.21
C LEU A 1171 5.60 36.09 -54.48
N GLU A 1172 6.30 34.97 -54.35
CA GLU A 1172 7.01 34.32 -55.45
C GLU A 1172 7.33 32.86 -55.09
N SER A 1173 7.29 31.96 -56.07
CA SER A 1173 7.63 30.54 -55.89
C SER A 1173 8.49 30.08 -57.06
N ILE A 1174 9.72 29.66 -56.78
CA ILE A 1174 10.75 29.30 -57.77
C ILE A 1174 11.15 27.85 -57.55
N SER A 1175 11.09 27.03 -58.59
CA SER A 1175 11.71 25.70 -58.59
C SER A 1175 13.18 25.83 -58.98
N VAL A 1176 14.06 25.21 -58.21
CA VAL A 1176 15.51 25.27 -58.38
C VAL A 1176 16.07 23.85 -58.27
N ASP A 1177 17.31 23.62 -58.71
CA ASP A 1177 18.04 22.38 -58.40
C ASP A 1177 19.52 22.70 -58.25
N ALA A 1178 19.84 23.49 -57.22
CA ALA A 1178 21.18 24.00 -56.98
C ALA A 1178 21.46 24.12 -55.48
N LYS A 1179 22.74 24.02 -55.08
CA LYS A 1179 23.19 24.23 -53.69
C LYS A 1179 23.38 25.70 -53.34
N GLU A 1180 23.42 26.58 -54.34
CA GLU A 1180 23.56 28.03 -54.18
C GLU A 1180 22.57 28.73 -55.12
N VAL A 1181 21.87 29.74 -54.60
CA VAL A 1181 20.90 30.56 -55.33
C VAL A 1181 21.18 32.03 -55.05
N HIS A 1182 21.22 32.83 -56.10
CA HIS A 1182 21.30 34.29 -56.03
C HIS A 1182 19.93 34.88 -56.34
N GLN A 1183 19.37 35.65 -55.40
CA GLN A 1183 18.09 36.32 -55.57
C GLN A 1183 18.29 37.84 -55.69
N ASP A 1184 17.76 38.41 -56.77
CA ASP A 1184 17.61 39.86 -56.93
C ASP A 1184 16.34 40.32 -56.22
N LEU A 1185 16.50 41.28 -55.30
CA LEU A 1185 15.43 41.89 -54.51
C LEU A 1185 15.28 43.40 -54.81
N SER A 1186 15.92 43.91 -55.87
CA SER A 1186 15.89 45.34 -56.25
C SER A 1186 14.48 45.89 -56.49
N GLN A 1187 13.54 45.05 -56.90
CA GLN A 1187 12.14 45.42 -57.15
C GLN A 1187 11.23 45.29 -55.93
N ARG A 1188 11.75 44.84 -54.77
CA ARG A 1188 10.97 44.66 -53.54
C ARG A 1188 11.17 45.83 -52.58
N ALA A 1189 10.09 46.27 -51.94
CA ALA A 1189 10.13 47.34 -50.95
C ALA A 1189 10.94 46.95 -49.71
N SER A 1190 11.51 47.92 -49.01
CA SER A 1190 12.16 47.73 -47.71
C SER A 1190 11.20 47.09 -46.71
N GLY A 1191 11.64 46.06 -45.99
CA GLY A 1191 10.78 45.30 -45.09
C GLY A 1191 11.31 43.91 -44.72
N ILE A 1192 10.50 43.19 -43.93
CA ILE A 1192 10.77 41.81 -43.53
C ILE A 1192 10.05 40.86 -44.50
N TYR A 1193 10.79 39.89 -45.00
CA TYR A 1193 10.30 38.80 -45.84
C TYR A 1193 10.67 37.46 -45.23
N PHE A 1194 9.93 36.41 -45.56
CA PHE A 1194 10.30 35.04 -45.24
C PHE A 1194 10.53 34.24 -46.52
N VAL A 1195 11.55 33.39 -46.53
CA VAL A 1195 11.80 32.46 -47.63
C VAL A 1195 11.76 31.03 -47.08
N LYS A 1196 10.82 30.23 -47.57
CA LYS A 1196 10.74 28.80 -47.31
C LYS A 1196 11.48 28.06 -48.41
N LEU A 1197 12.54 27.37 -48.05
CA LEU A 1197 13.30 26.50 -48.96
C LEU A 1197 12.91 25.04 -48.76
N LYS A 1198 12.86 24.27 -49.85
CA LYS A 1198 12.59 22.83 -49.83
C LYS A 1198 13.76 22.09 -50.48
N THR A 1199 14.26 21.07 -49.80
CA THR A 1199 15.27 20.12 -50.28
C THR A 1199 14.68 18.71 -50.28
N GLU A 1200 15.45 17.71 -50.69
CA GLU A 1200 15.04 16.29 -50.57
C GLU A 1200 14.94 15.84 -49.10
N LYS A 1201 15.60 16.54 -48.16
CA LYS A 1201 15.61 16.21 -46.73
C LYS A 1201 14.54 16.97 -45.91
N GLY A 1202 13.74 17.82 -46.54
CA GLY A 1202 12.66 18.57 -45.89
C GLY A 1202 12.60 20.04 -46.30
N SER A 1203 11.99 20.87 -45.46
CA SER A 1203 11.89 22.32 -45.69
C SER A 1203 12.39 23.14 -44.50
N LYS A 1204 12.86 24.36 -44.76
CA LYS A 1204 13.31 25.32 -43.74
C LYS A 1204 12.86 26.74 -44.10
N THR A 1205 12.45 27.53 -43.11
CA THR A 1205 12.03 28.93 -43.34
C THR A 1205 13.05 29.90 -42.77
N LEU A 1206 13.41 30.94 -43.53
CA LEU A 1206 14.42 31.92 -43.14
C LEU A 1206 13.87 33.34 -43.24
N LYS A 1207 14.15 34.17 -42.25
CA LYS A 1207 13.80 35.60 -42.23
C LYS A 1207 14.83 36.43 -42.98
N ILE A 1208 14.38 37.24 -43.94
CA ILE A 1208 15.21 38.17 -44.73
C ILE A 1208 14.80 39.62 -44.40
N ILE A 1209 15.77 40.48 -44.16
CA ILE A 1209 15.57 41.91 -43.92
C ILE A 1209 16.08 42.67 -45.15
N LYS A 1210 15.19 43.35 -45.87
CA LYS A 1210 15.50 44.24 -46.99
C LYS A 1210 15.57 45.68 -46.50
N GLU A 1211 16.74 46.31 -46.65
CA GLU A 1211 16.95 47.75 -46.38
C GLU A 1211 16.38 48.63 -47.48
#